data_AF-A0A1I1HI97-F1
#
_entry.id   AF-A0A1I1HI97-F1
#
_cell.length_a   1.000
_cell.length_b   1.000
_cell.length_c   1.000
_cell.angle_alpha   90.00
_cell.angle_beta   90.00
_cell.angle_gamma   90.00
#
_symmetry.space_group_name_H-M   'P 1'
#
loop_
_entity.id
_entity.type
_entity.pdbx_description
1 polymer ?
#
loop_
_entity_poly.entity_id
_entity_poly.type
_entity_poly.pdbx_seq_one_letter_code
_entity_poly.pdbx_strand_id
1 'polypeptide(L)'
;MNAIVDLTARAVSVITSIQTSLLRGSITQIGNYERRNYPVKNSVLNIPPEEFGSTLNQIIHLEENVQLGESRKSKEDSFRLRAVELVWISKRAVDVPVCVAYTTTLCVSLHQWIWNNWRRGINDMFDEFGAYPTPFNWRKVIKAILYEHPEERVQLALALQYIPIEVVLALGGGGYEAQAQRILQMWHVSDSDQKSLLSTDEIKVLSRYEQLEEDSAVDAETLLQVDDKRIEYLLKRQVPLSFEEVFKSELEEIQKNRVWRKNELHITEPGYVSTIKTKGNSPVQDPFQKGGEMDLYALAFSGGGIRSATFNLGVLQGLANHNLINKFDYLSTVSGGGYIGSWLAAWIKRDGSVVKVTNRLCTDKSPNPLGEELRPIRWLRMFSNYLAPKSSIMSADAWTVGITWLRNTLMNQIVIFLLLLAVLFLGNLLYELWLNDFSWQNTSWQYVLSASAILLIPVSLLAGWGMQIYSTEAIRFVGIRREHTNKLSKLIIWIGAVVAYLLSAWLYSRADPSTFSKIKTLFPATVITFMALFLVAILGKYNQGIRSFGNSSSGTWAILILSTLIATAIGLACLVAAWTILEHIEAAKTYFVVSDNGVDKVVYIDDQLQFIFGLPLALEVFSITVVARMALLGKYFPDERREWWGRMGAYVHRISFLWILIATSALLGKLFVGSLFESKWVIAATGGWVALIGSTVKAAFSIKTSKETGSTNTFSQFLNVLSLAGPYVFALGLLIFLPGLIPPALWLANKVINLLGGQMPDDAHGYVHLKNLALMLICFLAAYLLARQIGVNEFSMYHFYRNRLVRAYLGATRRSTDRQRTANPFTGFDNLDDEKLSKMRNEYGYYGPYPVLNTALNASQVTDLDRQDRMAESFIFSPLFCGFDFSMIKASANGMTKSYDYAFRQTEHYAFKDGGPTIGTAMATSGAAVNPNQGYHSSAATAFLLTVFNVQLGRWIGNPRKSTWQSSDPGFGLGYIINNLMGKTNTRNDFIALSDGGHFDNMGLYEMVRRRCAFIVVCDAEQDDQFSCEGIANAIRRCRIDFGAEIDINLLPITNRTDGRFSAANYSLGNISYAGDKKPTGKLLYIKSSIIDKGLPIDVREYAMKNKTFPHQSTGDQFFNEEQFESYRKLGFYIASCAFDDNEVVKAFNLSGRSALSPKTTDSTGLVSLVLTRLTKRAGFAVKRSTGK
;
A
#
# COMPACT_ATOMS: atom_id res chain seq x y z
N MET A 1 24.49 -0.34 3.11
CA MET A 1 25.37 -0.84 2.02
C MET A 1 24.84 -0.46 0.61
N ASN A 2 23.60 -0.80 0.26
CA ASN A 2 23.00 -0.47 -1.04
C ASN A 2 22.99 1.01 -1.42
N ALA A 3 22.89 1.93 -0.45
CA ALA A 3 22.96 3.37 -0.73
C ALA A 3 24.34 3.80 -1.23
N ILE A 4 25.43 3.27 -0.64
CA ILE A 4 26.80 3.50 -1.12
C ILE A 4 26.96 2.86 -2.49
N VAL A 5 26.55 1.59 -2.65
CA VAL A 5 26.64 0.86 -3.91
C VAL A 5 25.87 1.57 -5.04
N ASP A 6 24.70 2.15 -4.77
CA ASP A 6 23.93 2.93 -5.74
C ASP A 6 24.58 4.27 -6.07
N LEU A 7 25.07 5.00 -5.06
CA LEU A 7 25.80 6.26 -5.26
C LEU A 7 27.04 6.01 -6.14
N THR A 8 27.81 4.98 -5.82
CA THR A 8 28.96 4.53 -6.61
C THR A 8 28.54 4.15 -8.03
N ALA A 9 27.49 3.34 -8.20
CA ALA A 9 27.04 2.91 -9.53
C ALA A 9 26.52 4.08 -10.37
N ARG A 10 25.86 5.08 -9.75
CA ARG A 10 25.45 6.32 -10.43
C ARG A 10 26.65 7.15 -10.83
N ALA A 11 27.62 7.35 -9.94
CA ALA A 11 28.85 8.06 -10.26
C ALA A 11 29.61 7.38 -11.42
N VAL A 12 29.73 6.06 -11.38
CA VAL A 12 30.31 5.24 -12.47
C VAL A 12 29.49 5.37 -13.75
N SER A 13 28.15 5.36 -13.66
CA SER A 13 27.27 5.56 -14.82
C SER A 13 27.42 6.97 -15.42
N VAL A 14 27.66 7.98 -14.60
CA VAL A 14 27.95 9.34 -15.08
C VAL A 14 29.27 9.32 -15.86
N ILE A 15 30.33 8.74 -15.30
CA ILE A 15 31.64 8.60 -15.96
C ILE A 15 31.52 7.86 -17.30
N THR A 16 30.76 6.76 -17.37
CA THR A 16 30.58 5.98 -18.62
C THR A 16 29.63 6.64 -19.62
N SER A 17 28.60 7.38 -19.17
CA SER A 17 27.72 8.14 -20.07
C SER A 17 28.47 9.22 -20.83
N ILE A 18 29.39 9.90 -20.14
CA ILE A 18 30.26 10.93 -20.70
C ILE A 18 31.17 10.33 -21.78
N GLN A 19 31.77 9.17 -21.50
CA GLN A 19 32.54 8.41 -22.50
C GLN A 19 31.70 8.09 -23.74
N THR A 20 30.45 7.67 -23.54
CA THR A 20 29.55 7.29 -24.62
C THR A 20 29.14 8.50 -25.47
N SER A 21 28.93 9.67 -24.86
CA SER A 21 28.68 10.94 -25.55
C SER A 21 29.87 11.38 -26.39
N LEU A 22 31.10 11.24 -25.88
CA LEU A 22 32.34 11.51 -26.63
C LEU A 22 32.51 10.55 -27.82
N LEU A 23 32.14 9.27 -27.66
CA LEU A 23 32.22 8.26 -28.71
C LEU A 23 31.10 8.40 -29.76
N ARG A 24 29.93 8.95 -29.40
CA ARG A 24 28.76 9.13 -30.30
C ARG A 24 28.71 10.48 -31.02
N GLY A 25 29.47 11.49 -30.58
CA GLY A 25 29.44 12.84 -31.16
C GLY A 25 30.81 13.52 -31.26
N SER A 26 31.32 13.62 -32.49
CA SER A 26 32.06 14.80 -33.00
C SER A 26 33.16 15.43 -32.12
N ILE A 27 34.27 14.72 -31.87
CA ILE A 27 35.54 15.38 -31.51
C ILE A 27 36.64 14.93 -32.49
N THR A 28 36.78 15.70 -33.57
CA THR A 28 37.92 15.66 -34.50
C THR A 28 39.05 16.60 -34.08
N GLN A 29 38.99 17.21 -32.88
CA GLN A 29 39.94 18.24 -32.42
C GLN A 29 40.42 18.04 -30.98
N ILE A 30 40.88 16.84 -30.62
CA ILE A 30 41.93 16.76 -29.58
C ILE A 30 43.26 16.86 -30.32
N GLY A 31 43.89 18.03 -30.22
CA GLY A 31 45.13 18.35 -30.90
C GLY A 31 46.29 17.43 -30.50
N ASN A 32 47.06 17.03 -31.52
CA ASN A 32 48.44 16.54 -31.45
C ASN A 32 48.79 15.43 -30.44
N TYR A 33 47.91 14.47 -30.21
CA TYR A 33 48.35 13.10 -29.93
C TYR A 33 47.99 12.23 -31.12
N GLU A 34 49.03 11.71 -31.78
CA GLU A 34 48.94 10.88 -32.99
C GLU A 34 47.85 9.82 -32.86
N ARG A 35 46.98 9.75 -33.88
CA ARG A 35 46.16 8.56 -34.18
C ARG A 35 47.08 7.36 -34.44
N ARG A 36 47.59 6.72 -33.39
CA ARG A 36 48.02 5.32 -33.45
C ARG A 36 46.86 4.48 -32.96
N ASN A 37 46.43 3.54 -33.81
CA ASN A 37 45.60 2.37 -33.52
C ASN A 37 45.21 2.19 -32.03
N TYR A 38 44.12 2.82 -31.57
CA TYR A 38 43.50 2.45 -30.32
C TYR A 38 42.29 1.56 -30.64
N PRO A 39 42.31 0.26 -30.29
CA PRO A 39 41.12 -0.56 -30.44
C PRO A 39 39.98 0.01 -29.58
N VAL A 40 38.75 -0.27 -29.98
CA VAL A 40 37.46 0.11 -29.36
C VAL A 40 37.28 -0.56 -27.96
N LYS A 41 38.36 -0.75 -27.20
CA LYS A 41 38.44 -1.43 -25.89
C LYS A 41 38.77 -0.51 -24.70
N ASN A 42 39.00 0.80 -24.89
CA ASN A 42 39.41 1.66 -23.78
C ASN A 42 38.23 2.35 -23.09
N SER A 43 37.80 1.84 -21.93
CA SER A 43 36.94 2.56 -20.99
C SER A 43 37.70 3.77 -20.39
N VAL A 44 37.02 4.90 -20.13
CA VAL A 44 37.58 6.04 -19.36
C VAL A 44 38.00 5.60 -17.96
N LEU A 45 37.42 4.53 -17.44
CA LEU A 45 37.82 3.92 -16.19
C LEU A 45 39.15 3.13 -16.28
N ASN A 46 39.65 2.83 -17.49
CA ASN A 46 40.97 2.20 -17.67
C ASN A 46 42.13 3.19 -17.60
N ILE A 47 41.85 4.50 -17.49
CA ILE A 47 42.87 5.52 -17.33
C ILE A 47 43.50 5.33 -15.94
N PRO A 48 44.84 5.34 -15.80
CA PRO A 48 45.49 5.31 -14.50
C PRO A 48 44.99 6.45 -13.60
N PRO A 49 44.83 6.24 -12.29
CA PRO A 49 44.27 7.27 -11.40
C PRO A 49 45.02 8.62 -11.43
N GLU A 50 46.33 8.59 -11.68
CA GLU A 50 47.19 9.78 -11.81
C GLU A 50 46.77 10.70 -12.98
N GLU A 51 46.24 10.12 -14.06
CA GLU A 51 45.83 10.82 -15.29
C GLU A 51 44.31 11.02 -15.39
N PHE A 52 43.54 10.32 -14.54
CA PHE A 52 42.07 10.31 -14.59
C PHE A 52 41.48 11.69 -14.29
N GLY A 53 42.00 12.38 -13.26
CA GLY A 53 41.49 13.69 -12.85
C GLY A 53 41.66 14.77 -13.92
N SER A 54 42.85 14.84 -14.55
CA SER A 54 43.09 15.77 -15.66
C SER A 54 42.22 15.45 -16.87
N THR A 55 42.05 14.17 -17.18
CA THR A 55 41.23 13.72 -18.32
C THR A 55 39.75 14.02 -18.10
N LEU A 56 39.22 13.75 -16.89
CA LEU A 56 37.84 14.05 -16.54
C LEU A 56 37.55 15.56 -16.63
N ASN A 57 38.46 16.41 -16.15
CA ASN A 57 38.32 17.87 -16.25
C ASN A 57 38.34 18.36 -17.71
N GLN A 58 39.23 17.81 -18.55
CA GLN A 58 39.26 18.14 -19.98
C GLN A 58 37.97 17.73 -20.68
N ILE A 59 37.42 16.57 -20.34
CA ILE A 59 36.18 16.07 -20.89
C ILE A 59 34.98 16.95 -20.50
N ILE A 60 34.88 17.34 -19.21
CA ILE A 60 33.84 18.27 -18.74
C ILE A 60 33.93 19.59 -19.51
N HIS A 61 35.15 20.12 -19.67
CA HIS A 61 35.39 21.35 -20.42
C HIS A 61 35.04 21.21 -21.92
N LEU A 62 35.26 20.05 -22.53
CA LEU A 62 34.88 19.77 -23.92
C LEU A 62 33.35 19.70 -24.07
N GLU A 63 32.66 18.95 -23.21
CA GLU A 63 31.18 18.86 -23.20
C GLU A 63 30.53 20.25 -23.06
N GLU A 64 31.16 21.17 -22.33
CA GLU A 64 30.70 22.57 -22.17
C GLU A 64 30.92 23.44 -23.41
N ASN A 65 31.92 23.13 -24.24
CA ASN A 65 32.32 23.95 -25.40
C ASN A 65 31.86 23.40 -26.76
N VAL A 66 31.38 22.15 -26.85
CA VAL A 66 30.77 21.65 -28.09
C VAL A 66 29.41 22.33 -28.32
N GLN A 67 29.32 23.19 -29.34
CA GLN A 67 28.04 23.64 -29.90
C GLN A 67 27.35 22.45 -30.59
N LEU A 68 26.69 21.58 -29.81
CA LEU A 68 25.77 20.60 -30.36
C LEU A 68 24.59 21.36 -30.99
N GLY A 69 24.48 21.25 -32.31
CA GLY A 69 23.44 21.88 -33.11
C GLY A 69 22.03 21.56 -32.59
N GLU A 70 21.22 22.60 -32.51
CA GLU A 70 19.75 22.60 -32.51
C GLU A 70 19.02 21.46 -31.78
N SER A 71 19.05 21.48 -30.44
CA SER A 71 17.80 21.41 -29.69
C SER A 71 18.00 22.01 -28.29
N ARG A 72 17.18 23.00 -27.92
CA ARG A 72 17.23 23.60 -26.57
C ARG A 72 16.92 22.58 -25.45
N LYS A 73 16.35 21.42 -25.81
CA LYS A 73 16.04 20.28 -24.91
C LYS A 73 17.26 19.42 -24.57
N SER A 74 18.32 19.38 -25.38
CA SER A 74 19.50 18.53 -25.09
C SER A 74 20.53 19.19 -24.16
N LYS A 75 20.43 20.50 -23.91
CA LYS A 75 21.24 21.19 -22.89
C LYS A 75 20.79 20.90 -21.45
N GLU A 76 19.58 20.37 -21.26
CA GLU A 76 19.10 19.90 -19.95
C GLU A 76 19.78 18.59 -19.49
N ASP A 77 20.61 17.95 -20.32
CA ASP A 77 21.43 16.77 -19.97
C ASP A 77 22.91 17.11 -19.74
N SER A 78 23.26 18.35 -19.38
CA SER A 78 24.66 18.72 -19.10
C SER A 78 25.21 18.05 -17.84
N PHE A 79 26.52 17.75 -17.82
CA PHE A 79 27.24 17.27 -16.63
C PHE A 79 26.95 18.11 -15.37
N ARG A 80 26.70 19.41 -15.52
CA ARG A 80 26.32 20.33 -14.43
C ARG A 80 25.04 19.92 -13.69
N LEU A 81 23.99 19.51 -14.42
CA LEU A 81 22.74 19.03 -13.81
C LEU A 81 22.94 17.68 -13.10
N ARG A 82 23.68 16.76 -13.73
CA ARG A 82 24.02 15.45 -13.13
C ARG A 82 24.93 15.59 -11.90
N ALA A 83 25.88 16.54 -11.93
CA ALA A 83 26.75 16.86 -10.80
C ALA A 83 25.95 17.46 -9.63
N VAL A 84 25.04 18.39 -9.90
CA VAL A 84 24.13 18.93 -8.88
C VAL A 84 23.22 17.84 -8.28
N GLU A 85 22.79 16.84 -9.08
CA GLU A 85 22.07 15.67 -8.56
C GLU A 85 22.95 14.71 -7.74
N LEU A 86 24.25 14.63 -8.05
CA LEU A 86 25.26 13.83 -7.33
C LEU A 86 25.79 14.51 -6.07
N VAL A 87 25.65 15.82 -5.92
CA VAL A 87 25.92 16.55 -4.68
C VAL A 87 24.65 16.55 -3.83
N TRP A 88 24.55 15.61 -2.89
CA TRP A 88 23.31 15.28 -2.15
C TRP A 88 22.93 16.31 -1.07
N ILE A 89 23.51 17.51 -1.16
CA ILE A 89 23.75 18.41 -0.05
C ILE A 89 22.82 19.63 -0.19
N SER A 90 21.69 19.57 0.52
CA SER A 90 20.77 20.69 0.76
C SER A 90 19.92 21.18 -0.44
N LYS A 91 18.74 21.73 -0.14
CA LYS A 91 17.75 22.27 -1.11
C LYS A 91 18.18 23.61 -1.74
N ARG A 92 19.44 24.01 -1.59
CA ARG A 92 19.90 25.37 -1.95
C ARG A 92 20.51 25.37 -3.35
N ALA A 93 20.37 26.49 -4.05
CA ALA A 93 21.18 26.80 -5.23
C ALA A 93 22.64 26.98 -4.80
N VAL A 94 23.38 25.87 -4.67
CA VAL A 94 24.83 25.87 -4.55
C VAL A 94 25.39 26.29 -5.91
N ASP A 95 26.50 27.02 -5.90
CA ASP A 95 27.13 27.46 -7.14
C ASP A 95 27.55 26.23 -7.96
N VAL A 96 27.06 26.16 -9.19
CA VAL A 96 27.21 24.98 -10.06
C VAL A 96 28.69 24.59 -10.27
N PRO A 97 29.64 25.53 -10.45
CA PRO A 97 31.06 25.21 -10.52
C PRO A 97 31.61 24.56 -9.25
N VAL A 98 31.11 24.93 -8.07
CA VAL A 98 31.51 24.32 -6.79
C VAL A 98 31.00 22.88 -6.71
N CYS A 99 29.75 22.63 -7.09
CA CYS A 99 29.21 21.26 -7.15
C CYS A 99 29.97 20.38 -8.16
N VAL A 100 30.33 20.95 -9.32
CA VAL A 100 31.11 20.27 -10.35
C VAL A 100 32.49 19.91 -9.82
N ALA A 101 33.21 20.85 -9.20
CA ALA A 101 34.53 20.61 -8.63
C ALA A 101 34.48 19.52 -7.54
N TYR A 102 33.51 19.60 -6.62
CA TYR A 102 33.33 18.61 -5.56
C TYR A 102 33.00 17.22 -6.12
N THR A 103 32.07 17.14 -7.09
CA THR A 103 31.72 15.86 -7.76
C THR A 103 32.90 15.26 -8.50
N THR A 104 33.73 16.09 -9.15
CA THR A 104 34.93 15.63 -9.83
C THR A 104 35.92 15.00 -8.84
N THR A 105 36.14 15.63 -7.68
CA THR A 105 36.96 15.06 -6.60
C THR A 105 36.45 13.70 -6.16
N LEU A 106 35.14 13.57 -5.89
CA LEU A 106 34.53 12.28 -5.51
C LEU A 106 34.69 11.22 -6.59
N CYS A 107 34.53 11.58 -7.86
CA CYS A 107 34.73 10.67 -9.00
C CYS A 107 36.18 10.17 -9.10
N VAL A 108 37.17 11.04 -8.85
CA VAL A 108 38.60 10.68 -8.84
C VAL A 108 38.89 9.72 -7.67
N SER A 109 38.44 10.06 -6.46
CA SER A 109 38.61 9.20 -5.27
C SER A 109 37.94 7.85 -5.44
N LEU A 110 36.75 7.82 -6.03
CA LEU A 110 36.04 6.59 -6.33
C LEU A 110 36.76 5.75 -7.40
N HIS A 111 37.26 6.38 -8.46
CA HIS A 111 38.05 5.69 -9.49
C HIS A 111 39.32 5.06 -8.89
N GLN A 112 40.03 5.79 -8.04
CA GLN A 112 41.18 5.27 -7.29
C GLN A 112 40.81 4.07 -6.43
N TRP A 113 39.69 4.13 -5.69
CA TRP A 113 39.23 3.03 -4.86
C TRP A 113 38.91 1.78 -5.70
N ILE A 114 38.21 1.95 -6.83
CA ILE A 114 37.92 0.86 -7.78
C ILE A 114 39.22 0.26 -8.31
N TRP A 115 40.19 1.10 -8.70
CA TRP A 115 41.48 0.68 -9.24
C TRP A 115 42.28 -0.18 -8.25
N ASN A 116 42.29 0.20 -6.98
CA ASN A 116 43.04 -0.51 -5.94
C ASN A 116 42.40 -1.87 -5.59
N ASN A 117 41.08 -1.96 -5.64
CA ASN A 117 40.33 -3.14 -5.19
C ASN A 117 40.02 -4.14 -6.30
N TRP A 118 39.94 -3.70 -7.56
CA TRP A 118 39.61 -4.58 -8.69
C TRP A 118 40.85 -4.98 -9.50
N ARG A 119 41.60 -5.97 -8.98
CA ARG A 119 42.88 -6.44 -9.54
C ARG A 119 42.85 -7.03 -10.95
N ARG A 120 41.69 -7.47 -11.46
CA ARG A 120 41.57 -8.03 -12.83
C ARG A 120 41.55 -6.97 -13.93
N GLY A 121 41.52 -5.69 -13.57
CA GLY A 121 41.38 -4.61 -14.53
C GLY A 121 39.95 -4.48 -15.05
N ILE A 122 39.55 -3.25 -15.37
CA ILE A 122 38.18 -2.93 -15.81
C ILE A 122 37.90 -3.48 -17.23
N ASN A 123 38.96 -3.82 -17.97
CA ASN A 123 38.93 -4.52 -19.25
C ASN A 123 38.30 -5.92 -19.17
N ASP A 124 38.49 -6.65 -18.07
CA ASP A 124 38.04 -8.03 -17.92
C ASP A 124 36.53 -8.14 -17.66
N MET A 125 35.85 -7.05 -17.27
CA MET A 125 34.38 -7.08 -17.13
C MET A 125 33.67 -7.25 -18.47
N PHE A 126 34.23 -6.74 -19.56
CA PHE A 126 33.68 -6.99 -20.88
C PHE A 126 33.78 -8.49 -21.22
N ASP A 127 34.89 -9.12 -20.86
CA ASP A 127 35.13 -10.55 -21.08
C ASP A 127 34.29 -11.42 -20.12
N GLU A 128 34.01 -10.97 -18.90
CA GLU A 128 33.18 -11.68 -17.90
C GLU A 128 31.67 -11.62 -18.19
N PHE A 129 31.18 -10.46 -18.64
CA PHE A 129 29.76 -10.18 -18.87
C PHE A 129 29.35 -10.17 -20.36
N GLY A 130 30.30 -10.22 -21.30
CA GLY A 130 30.06 -10.26 -22.75
C GLY A 130 29.51 -8.94 -23.33
N ALA A 131 29.46 -7.87 -22.54
CA ALA A 131 28.98 -6.55 -22.91
C ALA A 131 29.61 -5.47 -22.01
N TYR A 132 29.50 -4.20 -22.39
CA TYR A 132 29.88 -3.10 -21.50
C TYR A 132 29.11 -3.21 -20.17
N PRO A 133 29.80 -3.09 -19.02
CA PRO A 133 29.18 -3.32 -17.72
C PRO A 133 28.06 -2.32 -17.47
N THR A 134 26.84 -2.83 -17.31
CA THR A 134 25.68 -2.03 -16.92
C THR A 134 25.84 -1.59 -15.46
N PRO A 135 25.10 -0.56 -15.00
CA PRO A 135 25.06 -0.21 -13.58
C PRO A 135 24.76 -1.41 -12.68
N PHE A 136 23.95 -2.36 -13.14
CA PHE A 136 23.67 -3.61 -12.42
C PHE A 136 24.92 -4.47 -12.22
N ASN A 137 25.75 -4.66 -13.26
CA ASN A 137 26.99 -5.44 -13.18
C ASN A 137 27.97 -4.79 -12.18
N TRP A 138 28.10 -3.46 -12.24
CA TRP A 138 28.91 -2.70 -11.28
C TRP A 138 28.45 -2.86 -9.84
N ARG A 139 27.14 -2.75 -9.60
CA ARG A 139 26.58 -2.96 -8.26
C ARG A 139 26.94 -4.35 -7.73
N LYS A 140 26.88 -5.40 -8.57
CA LYS A 140 27.24 -6.77 -8.18
C LYS A 140 28.71 -6.88 -7.78
N VAL A 141 29.62 -6.33 -8.57
CA VAL A 141 31.07 -6.35 -8.32
C VAL A 141 31.42 -5.60 -7.03
N ILE A 142 30.95 -4.36 -6.90
CA ILE A 142 31.23 -3.53 -5.73
C ILE A 142 30.65 -4.17 -4.47
N LYS A 143 29.43 -4.70 -4.55
CA LYS A 143 28.80 -5.41 -3.43
C LYS A 143 29.65 -6.60 -3.00
N ALA A 144 30.15 -7.41 -3.94
CA ALA A 144 31.02 -8.54 -3.62
C ALA A 144 32.29 -8.12 -2.86
N ILE A 145 33.01 -7.10 -3.35
CA ILE A 145 34.21 -6.54 -2.69
C ILE A 145 33.89 -6.12 -1.25
N LEU A 146 32.82 -5.36 -1.05
CA LEU A 146 32.47 -4.81 0.27
C LEU A 146 32.01 -5.89 1.27
N TYR A 147 31.54 -7.06 0.82
CA TYR A 147 31.25 -8.19 1.70
C TYR A 147 32.51 -9.01 2.00
N GLU A 148 33.35 -9.25 0.99
CA GLU A 148 34.61 -9.98 1.15
C GLU A 148 35.61 -9.24 2.06
N HIS A 149 35.66 -7.91 1.95
CA HIS A 149 36.57 -7.02 2.65
C HIS A 149 35.80 -5.91 3.42
N PRO A 150 35.33 -6.17 4.65
CA PRO A 150 34.59 -5.17 5.43
C PRO A 150 35.35 -3.86 5.68
N GLU A 151 36.68 -3.91 5.75
CA GLU A 151 37.58 -2.75 5.85
C GLU A 151 37.41 -1.78 4.67
N GLU A 152 37.12 -2.29 3.47
CA GLU A 152 36.91 -1.47 2.27
C GLU A 152 35.62 -0.66 2.33
N ARG A 153 34.69 -0.99 3.24
CA ARG A 153 33.49 -0.18 3.48
C ARG A 153 33.85 1.18 4.07
N VAL A 154 34.85 1.21 4.96
CA VAL A 154 35.36 2.46 5.54
C VAL A 154 36.11 3.25 4.49
N GLN A 155 37.00 2.59 3.73
CA GLN A 155 37.76 3.24 2.66
C GLN A 155 36.86 3.83 1.58
N LEU A 156 35.81 3.11 1.17
CA LEU A 156 34.84 3.60 0.20
C LEU A 156 33.99 4.76 0.77
N ALA A 157 33.59 4.69 2.04
CA ALA A 157 32.87 5.78 2.70
C ALA A 157 33.73 7.06 2.80
N LEU A 158 35.03 6.92 3.09
CA LEU A 158 36.00 8.02 3.07
C LEU A 158 36.20 8.58 1.65
N ALA A 159 36.37 7.70 0.64
CA ALA A 159 36.54 8.10 -0.75
C ALA A 159 35.33 8.88 -1.29
N LEU A 160 34.12 8.52 -0.86
CA LEU A 160 32.89 9.21 -1.21
C LEU A 160 32.53 10.36 -0.28
N GLN A 161 33.30 10.56 0.80
CA GLN A 161 32.98 11.46 1.93
C GLN A 161 31.52 11.32 2.40
N TYR A 162 31.04 10.08 2.42
CA TYR A 162 29.63 9.76 2.60
C TYR A 162 29.44 8.49 3.41
N ILE A 163 28.55 8.55 4.40
CA ILE A 163 28.19 7.42 5.24
C ILE A 163 26.73 6.97 5.04
N PRO A 164 26.42 5.66 5.11
CA PRO A 164 25.06 5.18 4.99
C PRO A 164 24.20 5.72 6.12
N ILE A 165 22.98 6.08 5.77
CA ILE A 165 21.99 6.55 6.73
C ILE A 165 21.72 5.58 7.88
N GLU A 166 21.81 4.26 7.64
CA GLU A 166 21.68 3.23 8.68
C GLU A 166 22.72 3.42 9.80
N VAL A 167 23.94 3.84 9.48
CA VAL A 167 24.98 4.12 10.49
C VAL A 167 24.61 5.36 11.29
N VAL A 168 24.22 6.45 10.62
CA VAL A 168 23.74 7.68 11.27
C VAL A 168 22.57 7.39 12.22
N LEU A 169 21.62 6.55 11.79
CA LEU A 169 20.46 6.17 12.60
C LEU A 169 20.86 5.29 13.79
N ALA A 170 21.82 4.37 13.62
CA ALA A 170 22.35 3.54 14.70
C ALA A 170 23.06 4.36 15.80
N LEU A 171 23.83 5.39 15.40
CA LEU A 171 24.47 6.33 16.33
C LEU A 171 23.45 7.16 17.13
N GLY A 172 22.26 7.42 16.58
CA GLY A 172 21.20 8.18 17.25
C GLY A 172 20.64 9.35 16.43
N GLY A 173 21.07 9.49 15.17
CA GLY A 173 20.59 10.50 14.24
C GLY A 173 19.08 10.44 13.94
N GLY A 174 18.39 9.37 14.37
CA GLY A 174 16.93 9.24 14.28
C GLY A 174 16.13 10.34 14.96
N GLY A 175 16.70 11.01 15.97
CA GLY A 175 16.07 12.16 16.65
C GLY A 175 16.08 13.47 15.85
N TYR A 176 16.87 13.54 14.77
CA TYR A 176 17.02 14.74 13.95
C TYR A 176 16.02 14.79 12.79
N GLU A 177 15.75 16.00 12.28
CA GLU A 177 14.94 16.16 11.08
C GLU A 177 15.62 15.57 9.84
N ALA A 178 14.84 15.20 8.82
CA ALA A 178 15.36 14.52 7.62
C ALA A 178 16.46 15.30 6.88
N GLN A 179 16.41 16.63 6.90
CA GLN A 179 17.48 17.46 6.33
C GLN A 179 18.77 17.34 7.15
N ALA A 180 18.67 17.38 8.47
CA ALA A 180 19.80 17.19 9.37
C ALA A 180 20.39 15.78 9.26
N GLN A 181 19.55 14.75 9.14
CA GLN A 181 19.98 13.38 8.88
C GLN A 181 20.81 13.25 7.59
N ARG A 182 20.40 13.92 6.50
CA ARG A 182 21.16 13.95 5.25
C ARG A 182 22.49 14.66 5.39
N ILE A 183 22.52 15.77 6.13
CA ILE A 183 23.76 16.50 6.42
C ILE A 183 24.71 15.60 7.22
N LEU A 184 24.21 14.86 8.21
CA LEU A 184 24.98 13.88 8.98
C LEU A 184 25.50 12.69 8.13
N GLN A 185 25.04 12.52 6.90
CA GLN A 185 25.63 11.55 5.98
C GLN A 185 26.91 12.05 5.31
N MET A 186 27.19 13.36 5.36
CA MET A 186 28.51 13.88 5.00
C MET A 186 29.50 13.44 6.07
N TRP A 187 30.58 12.79 5.66
CA TRP A 187 31.53 12.18 6.59
C TRP A 187 32.96 12.44 6.13
N HIS A 188 33.79 12.97 7.03
CA HIS A 188 35.17 13.41 6.73
C HIS A 188 35.30 14.41 5.56
N VAL A 189 34.35 15.35 5.44
CA VAL A 189 34.42 16.44 4.45
C VAL A 189 35.36 17.55 4.94
N SER A 190 36.20 18.11 4.06
CA SER A 190 37.17 19.16 4.41
C SER A 190 36.48 20.47 4.87
N ASP A 191 37.11 21.24 5.75
CA ASP A 191 36.57 22.53 6.22
C ASP A 191 36.30 23.52 5.08
N SER A 192 37.11 23.49 4.03
CA SER A 192 36.91 24.31 2.83
C SER A 192 35.66 23.90 2.06
N ASP A 193 35.42 22.60 1.91
CA ASP A 193 34.25 22.06 1.21
C ASP A 193 32.98 22.24 2.06
N GLN A 194 33.06 22.09 3.38
CA GLN A 194 31.95 22.38 4.28
C GLN A 194 31.49 23.84 4.15
N LYS A 195 32.41 24.79 4.16
CA LYS A 195 32.08 26.23 4.03
C LYS A 195 31.53 26.60 2.65
N SER A 196 31.91 25.88 1.60
CA SER A 196 31.43 26.14 0.23
C SER A 196 30.08 25.48 -0.07
N LEU A 197 29.78 24.34 0.57
CA LEU A 197 28.57 23.54 0.34
C LEU A 197 27.45 23.77 1.37
N LEU A 198 27.77 24.12 2.62
CA LEU A 198 26.84 24.19 3.73
C LEU A 198 26.67 25.60 4.31
N SER A 199 25.50 25.90 4.84
CA SER A 199 25.28 27.10 5.67
C SER A 199 25.85 26.92 7.08
N THR A 200 26.07 28.03 7.80
CA THR A 200 26.59 28.01 9.18
C THR A 200 25.76 27.14 10.12
N ASP A 201 24.43 27.08 9.95
CA ASP A 201 23.57 26.23 10.78
C ASP A 201 23.64 24.76 10.38
N GLU A 202 23.88 24.45 9.11
CA GLU A 202 24.09 23.07 8.65
C GLU A 202 25.47 22.54 9.08
N ILE A 203 26.51 23.39 9.11
CA ILE A 203 27.82 23.06 9.67
C ILE A 203 27.69 22.73 11.17
N LYS A 204 26.88 23.47 11.93
CA LYS A 204 26.58 23.15 13.34
C LYS A 204 25.85 21.81 13.51
N VAL A 205 25.10 21.35 12.51
CA VAL A 205 24.49 20.02 12.54
C VAL A 205 25.56 18.97 12.31
N LEU A 206 26.44 19.17 11.32
CA LEU A 206 27.53 18.27 11.00
C LEU A 206 28.51 18.12 12.17
N SER A 207 28.81 19.21 12.90
CA SER A 207 29.68 19.18 14.07
C SER A 207 29.11 18.40 15.27
N ARG A 208 27.84 17.98 15.23
CA ARG A 208 27.25 17.09 16.26
C ARG A 208 27.49 15.62 15.97
N TYR A 209 28.14 15.27 14.86
CA TYR A 209 28.44 13.89 14.52
C TYR A 209 29.30 13.22 15.59
N GLU A 210 30.37 13.88 16.05
CA GLU A 210 31.25 13.39 17.12
C GLU A 210 30.48 13.14 18.42
N GLN A 211 29.54 14.03 18.77
CA GLN A 211 28.67 13.86 19.93
C GLN A 211 27.77 12.61 19.80
N LEU A 212 27.34 12.25 18.58
CA LEU A 212 26.56 11.03 18.37
C LEU A 212 27.38 9.76 18.60
N GLU A 213 28.66 9.76 18.23
CA GLU A 213 29.59 8.65 18.51
C GLU A 213 29.86 8.53 20.01
N GLU A 214 30.09 9.65 20.70
CA GLU A 214 30.25 9.69 22.15
C GLU A 214 28.99 9.18 22.88
N ASP A 215 27.81 9.70 22.53
CA ASP A 215 26.52 9.34 23.15
C ASP A 215 26.12 7.88 22.91
N SER A 216 26.54 7.29 21.78
CA SER A 216 26.23 5.91 21.44
C SER A 216 27.23 4.91 22.00
N ALA A 217 28.42 5.36 22.40
CA ALA A 217 29.54 4.50 22.81
C ALA A 217 29.97 3.49 21.73
N VAL A 218 29.80 3.86 20.45
CA VAL A 218 30.28 3.12 19.28
C VAL A 218 30.62 4.11 18.17
N ASP A 219 31.76 3.91 17.51
CA ASP A 219 32.15 4.72 16.36
C ASP A 219 31.51 4.23 15.05
N ALA A 220 31.46 5.12 14.07
CA ALA A 220 30.90 4.88 12.76
C ALA A 220 31.65 3.79 11.97
N GLU A 221 32.98 3.72 12.12
CA GLU A 221 33.83 2.72 11.45
C GLU A 221 33.45 1.30 11.86
N THR A 222 33.26 1.08 13.16
CA THR A 222 32.81 -0.18 13.73
C THR A 222 31.45 -0.60 13.18
N LEU A 223 30.51 0.35 13.03
CA LEU A 223 29.17 0.08 12.48
C LEU A 223 29.18 -0.20 10.97
N LEU A 224 30.16 0.31 10.24
CA LEU A 224 30.40 -0.02 8.83
C LEU A 224 30.95 -1.44 8.68
N GLN A 225 31.91 -1.82 9.52
CA GLN A 225 32.61 -3.11 9.43
C GLN A 225 31.79 -4.27 10.04
N VAL A 226 31.10 -4.04 11.15
CA VAL A 226 30.44 -5.10 11.94
C VAL A 226 28.91 -4.99 11.83
N ASP A 227 28.34 -5.74 10.89
CA ASP A 227 26.90 -5.75 10.63
C ASP A 227 26.05 -6.10 11.86
N ASP A 228 26.50 -7.03 12.70
CA ASP A 228 25.72 -7.47 13.88
C ASP A 228 25.60 -6.37 14.92
N LYS A 229 26.68 -5.60 15.14
CA LYS A 229 26.65 -4.40 15.97
C LYS A 229 25.72 -3.36 15.36
N ARG A 230 25.78 -3.14 14.04
CA ARG A 230 24.87 -2.19 13.38
C ARG A 230 23.41 -2.56 13.59
N ILE A 231 23.04 -3.83 13.35
CA ILE A 231 21.68 -4.33 13.58
C ILE A 231 21.29 -4.18 15.05
N GLU A 232 22.16 -4.53 15.99
CA GLU A 232 21.91 -4.38 17.44
C GLU A 232 21.57 -2.93 17.81
N TYR A 233 22.38 -1.96 17.36
CA TYR A 233 22.17 -0.54 17.63
C TYR A 233 20.90 0.00 16.94
N LEU A 234 20.62 -0.40 15.70
CA LEU A 234 19.38 -0.06 15.00
C LEU A 234 18.15 -0.54 15.77
N LEU A 235 18.20 -1.77 16.30
CA LEU A 235 17.12 -2.35 17.09
C LEU A 235 16.97 -1.65 18.45
N LYS A 236 18.08 -1.39 19.15
CA LYS A 236 18.11 -0.63 20.42
C LYS A 236 17.48 0.75 20.26
N ARG A 237 17.72 1.40 19.11
CA ARG A 237 17.17 2.72 18.75
C ARG A 237 15.78 2.65 18.12
N GLN A 238 15.19 1.46 17.98
CA GLN A 238 13.89 1.25 17.33
C GLN A 238 13.86 1.90 15.94
N VAL A 239 14.80 1.54 15.08
CA VAL A 239 14.85 1.94 13.67
C VAL A 239 14.32 0.80 12.79
N PRO A 240 13.56 1.07 11.71
CA PRO A 240 13.15 0.01 10.80
C PRO A 240 14.36 -0.56 10.03
N LEU A 241 14.36 -1.88 9.84
CA LEU A 241 15.42 -2.59 9.13
C LEU A 241 15.09 -2.79 7.63
N SER A 242 16.13 -2.96 6.83
CA SER A 242 16.02 -3.35 5.42
C SER A 242 15.78 -4.86 5.26
N PHE A 243 15.32 -5.31 4.09
CA PHE A 243 15.14 -6.75 3.85
C PHE A 243 16.46 -7.53 3.95
N GLU A 244 17.60 -6.96 3.58
CA GLU A 244 18.89 -7.66 3.62
C GLU A 244 19.29 -8.03 5.06
N GLU A 245 19.07 -7.11 6.01
CA GLU A 245 19.32 -7.33 7.43
C GLU A 245 18.37 -8.37 8.03
N VAL A 246 17.10 -8.32 7.60
CA VAL A 246 16.10 -9.33 7.96
C VAL A 246 16.49 -10.70 7.41
N PHE A 247 16.87 -10.78 6.13
CA PHE A 247 17.22 -12.04 5.48
C PHE A 247 18.48 -12.65 6.10
N LYS A 248 19.49 -11.84 6.44
CA LYS A 248 20.65 -12.30 7.21
C LYS A 248 20.24 -12.99 8.52
N SER A 249 19.37 -12.34 9.29
CA SER A 249 18.85 -12.88 10.55
C SER A 249 18.04 -14.17 10.35
N GLU A 250 17.26 -14.27 9.26
CA GLU A 250 16.53 -15.49 8.90
C GLU A 250 17.46 -16.65 8.55
N LEU A 251 18.53 -16.41 7.79
CA LEU A 251 19.50 -17.45 7.42
C LEU A 251 20.21 -18.03 8.64
N GLU A 252 20.54 -17.20 9.63
CA GLU A 252 21.11 -17.66 10.90
C GLU A 252 20.13 -18.54 11.69
N GLU A 253 18.85 -18.17 11.71
CA GLU A 253 17.79 -18.96 12.34
C GLU A 253 17.59 -20.31 11.62
N ILE A 254 17.63 -20.32 10.28
CA ILE A 254 17.54 -21.54 9.47
C ILE A 254 18.73 -22.45 9.71
N GLN A 255 19.95 -21.89 9.81
CA GLN A 255 21.14 -22.68 10.11
C GLN A 255 21.02 -23.35 11.48
N LYS A 256 20.57 -22.63 12.51
CA LYS A 256 20.30 -23.21 13.85
C LYS A 256 19.28 -24.35 13.78
N ASN A 257 18.20 -24.13 13.04
CA ASN A 257 17.12 -25.11 12.85
C ASN A 257 17.61 -26.38 12.15
N ARG A 258 18.39 -26.26 11.07
CA ARG A 258 18.97 -27.40 10.33
C ARG A 258 19.83 -28.30 11.24
N VAL A 259 20.65 -27.68 12.08
CA VAL A 259 21.50 -28.40 13.06
C VAL A 259 20.63 -29.16 14.06
N TRP A 260 19.60 -28.50 14.59
CA TRP A 260 18.68 -29.12 15.53
C TRP A 260 17.94 -30.32 14.90
N ARG A 261 17.42 -30.19 13.67
CA ARG A 261 16.75 -31.28 12.96
C ARG A 261 17.70 -32.46 12.70
N LYS A 262 18.97 -32.21 12.37
CA LYS A 262 19.98 -33.28 12.23
C LYS A 262 20.13 -34.07 13.53
N ASN A 263 20.18 -33.38 14.67
CA ASN A 263 20.25 -34.02 15.99
C ASN A 263 18.99 -34.84 16.31
N GLU A 264 17.79 -34.30 16.00
CA GLU A 264 16.52 -35.01 16.19
C GLU A 264 16.45 -36.31 15.37
N LEU A 265 16.99 -36.29 14.15
CA LEU A 265 17.05 -37.44 13.24
C LEU A 265 18.21 -38.41 13.55
N HIS A 266 19.02 -38.15 14.58
CA HIS A 266 20.19 -38.96 14.96
C HIS A 266 21.20 -39.16 13.81
N ILE A 267 21.36 -38.14 12.96
CA ILE A 267 22.29 -38.20 11.84
C ILE A 267 23.68 -37.81 12.34
N THR A 268 24.57 -38.79 12.49
CA THR A 268 25.98 -38.57 12.80
C THR A 268 26.78 -38.38 11.51
N GLU A 269 27.14 -37.14 11.18
CA GLU A 269 28.23 -36.86 10.25
C GLU A 269 29.56 -36.76 11.03
N PRO A 270 30.66 -37.38 10.55
CA PRO A 270 31.98 -37.11 11.11
C PRO A 270 32.33 -35.64 10.88
N GLY A 271 32.51 -34.86 11.96
CA GLY A 271 33.14 -33.53 11.93
C GLY A 271 32.21 -32.29 11.96
N TYR A 272 30.91 -32.38 11.65
CA TYR A 272 30.07 -31.19 11.45
C TYR A 272 29.67 -30.44 12.74
N VAL A 273 29.59 -31.14 13.88
CA VAL A 273 29.19 -30.53 15.16
C VAL A 273 30.30 -29.66 15.77
N SER A 274 31.56 -29.85 15.33
CA SER A 274 32.71 -29.09 15.82
C SER A 274 32.87 -27.70 15.19
N THR A 275 32.16 -27.39 14.11
CA THR A 275 32.31 -26.12 13.36
C THR A 275 31.35 -25.01 13.79
N ILE A 276 30.33 -25.31 14.60
CA ILE A 276 29.32 -24.33 15.05
C ILE A 276 29.79 -23.57 16.30
N LYS A 277 30.67 -24.19 17.08
CA LYS A 277 31.44 -23.51 18.12
C LYS A 277 32.82 -23.27 17.55
N THR A 278 33.22 -22.01 17.40
CA THR A 278 34.50 -21.52 16.83
C THR A 278 34.56 -21.35 15.31
N LYS A 279 34.02 -20.23 14.82
CA LYS A 279 34.79 -19.31 13.95
C LYS A 279 34.27 -17.89 14.20
N GLY A 280 34.88 -17.20 15.15
CA GLY A 280 34.71 -15.75 15.34
C GLY A 280 35.41 -14.92 14.25
N ASN A 281 35.48 -15.43 13.01
CA ASN A 281 36.23 -14.85 11.89
C ASN A 281 35.80 -15.43 10.52
N SER A 282 34.54 -15.89 10.35
CA SER A 282 34.04 -16.16 8.99
C SER A 282 33.72 -14.82 8.33
N PRO A 283 34.17 -14.56 7.08
CA PRO A 283 33.92 -13.30 6.39
C PRO A 283 32.42 -13.01 6.30
N VAL A 284 32.06 -11.73 6.34
CA VAL A 284 30.68 -11.27 6.25
C VAL A 284 30.18 -11.57 4.84
N GLN A 285 29.56 -12.72 4.61
CA GLN A 285 29.04 -13.08 3.28
C GLN A 285 27.76 -12.30 2.95
N ASP A 286 27.61 -11.90 1.68
CA ASP A 286 26.35 -11.33 1.15
C ASP A 286 25.19 -12.30 1.48
N PRO A 287 24.10 -11.84 2.13
CA PRO A 287 22.98 -12.71 2.48
C PRO A 287 22.40 -13.43 1.25
N PHE A 288 22.40 -12.82 0.06
CA PHE A 288 21.92 -13.50 -1.15
C PHE A 288 22.85 -14.60 -1.64
N GLN A 289 24.17 -14.40 -1.51
CA GLN A 289 25.16 -15.43 -1.84
C GLN A 289 25.07 -16.58 -0.85
N LYS A 290 25.07 -16.27 0.46
CA LYS A 290 24.92 -17.26 1.53
C LYS A 290 23.61 -18.05 1.39
N GLY A 291 22.51 -17.40 1.04
CA GLY A 291 21.23 -18.05 0.76
C GLY A 291 21.33 -19.05 -0.40
N GLY A 292 22.05 -18.70 -1.47
CA GLY A 292 22.35 -19.59 -2.59
C GLY A 292 23.22 -20.79 -2.18
N GLU A 293 24.31 -20.55 -1.44
CA GLU A 293 25.20 -21.61 -0.90
C GLU A 293 24.49 -22.55 0.07
N MET A 294 23.45 -22.07 0.74
CA MET A 294 22.64 -22.87 1.66
C MET A 294 21.64 -23.79 0.97
N ASP A 295 21.40 -23.68 -0.34
CA ASP A 295 20.38 -24.44 -1.08
C ASP A 295 19.04 -24.44 -0.33
N LEU A 296 18.37 -23.29 -0.25
CA LEU A 296 17.14 -23.11 0.53
C LEU A 296 15.93 -23.77 -0.12
N TYR A 297 15.15 -24.52 0.67
CA TYR A 297 13.95 -25.22 0.21
C TYR A 297 12.70 -24.57 0.76
N ALA A 298 11.72 -24.30 -0.10
CA ALA A 298 10.49 -23.62 0.29
C ALA A 298 9.24 -24.43 -0.09
N LEU A 299 8.26 -24.42 0.81
CA LEU A 299 6.90 -24.88 0.57
C LEU A 299 5.97 -23.68 0.57
N ALA A 300 5.21 -23.48 -0.50
CA ALA A 300 4.31 -22.36 -0.69
C ALA A 300 2.86 -22.84 -0.85
N PHE A 301 1.97 -22.36 0.02
CA PHE A 301 0.54 -22.69 -0.03
C PHE A 301 -0.29 -21.48 -0.47
N SER A 302 -1.02 -21.66 -1.57
CA SER A 302 -1.81 -20.61 -2.18
C SER A 302 -3.04 -20.22 -1.35
N GLY A 303 -3.64 -19.08 -1.69
CA GLY A 303 -4.96 -18.70 -1.19
C GLY A 303 -6.10 -19.52 -1.81
N GLY A 304 -7.31 -19.29 -1.29
CA GLY A 304 -8.51 -20.06 -1.68
C GLY A 304 -9.43 -20.46 -0.52
N GLY A 305 -9.28 -19.87 0.67
CA GLY A 305 -10.10 -20.17 1.84
C GLY A 305 -9.99 -21.63 2.31
N ILE A 306 -11.10 -22.17 2.81
CA ILE A 306 -11.13 -23.55 3.33
C ILE A 306 -10.80 -24.61 2.27
N ARG A 307 -11.10 -24.36 1.00
CA ARG A 307 -10.72 -25.23 -0.13
C ARG A 307 -9.22 -25.45 -0.16
N SER A 308 -8.45 -24.35 -0.20
CA SER A 308 -6.99 -24.41 -0.21
C SER A 308 -6.44 -25.06 1.05
N ALA A 309 -6.98 -24.71 2.23
CA ALA A 309 -6.54 -25.31 3.49
C ALA A 309 -6.71 -26.85 3.49
N THR A 310 -7.83 -27.34 2.97
CA THR A 310 -8.17 -28.76 2.93
C THR A 310 -7.36 -29.52 1.90
N PHE A 311 -7.19 -28.96 0.70
CA PHE A 311 -6.32 -29.53 -0.34
C PHE A 311 -4.86 -29.65 0.15
N ASN A 312 -4.33 -28.58 0.74
CA ASN A 312 -2.97 -28.53 1.25
C ASN A 312 -2.74 -29.42 2.48
N LEU A 313 -3.77 -29.70 3.29
CA LEU A 313 -3.70 -30.76 4.29
C LEU A 313 -3.40 -32.12 3.64
N GLY A 314 -4.05 -32.42 2.52
CA GLY A 314 -3.75 -33.59 1.70
C GLY A 314 -2.30 -33.61 1.20
N VAL A 315 -1.83 -32.49 0.64
CA VAL A 315 -0.45 -32.35 0.18
C VAL A 315 0.55 -32.60 1.31
N LEU A 316 0.30 -32.06 2.51
CA LEU A 316 1.13 -32.31 3.69
C LEU A 316 1.19 -33.80 4.05
N GLN A 317 0.08 -34.53 3.94
CA GLN A 317 0.07 -35.97 4.16
C GLN A 317 0.88 -36.72 3.09
N GLY A 318 0.80 -36.30 1.82
CA GLY A 318 1.62 -36.87 0.74
C GLY A 318 3.12 -36.63 0.95
N LEU A 319 3.50 -35.41 1.33
CA LEU A 319 4.87 -35.06 1.72
C LEU A 319 5.34 -35.84 2.96
N ALA A 320 4.45 -36.09 3.92
CA ALA A 320 4.76 -36.85 5.13
C ALA A 320 5.03 -38.33 4.83
N ASN A 321 4.28 -38.95 3.92
CA ASN A 321 4.55 -40.33 3.47
C ASN A 321 5.94 -40.47 2.83
N HIS A 322 6.41 -39.43 2.14
CA HIS A 322 7.76 -39.37 1.58
C HIS A 322 8.83 -38.87 2.58
N ASN A 323 8.47 -38.60 3.84
CA ASN A 323 9.32 -38.00 4.87
C ASN A 323 10.03 -36.71 4.41
N LEU A 324 9.32 -35.81 3.70
CA LEU A 324 9.90 -34.60 3.11
C LEU A 324 9.65 -33.32 3.92
N ILE A 325 8.68 -33.28 4.84
CA ILE A 325 8.33 -32.06 5.60
C ILE A 325 9.55 -31.47 6.34
N ASN A 326 10.41 -32.31 6.88
CA ASN A 326 11.63 -31.93 7.60
C ASN A 326 12.75 -31.38 6.69
N LYS A 327 12.58 -31.38 5.36
CA LYS A 327 13.56 -30.87 4.38
C LYS A 327 13.36 -29.40 4.05
N PHE A 328 12.14 -28.88 4.20
CA PHE A 328 11.82 -27.50 3.88
C PHE A 328 12.35 -26.53 4.94
N ASP A 329 12.99 -25.46 4.49
CA ASP A 329 13.50 -24.39 5.34
C ASP A 329 12.45 -23.31 5.56
N TYR A 330 11.64 -23.01 4.55
CA TYR A 330 10.57 -22.00 4.58
C TYR A 330 9.19 -22.61 4.34
N LEU A 331 8.18 -22.04 5.01
CA LEU A 331 6.76 -22.25 4.76
C LEU A 331 6.11 -20.90 4.45
N SER A 332 5.90 -20.62 3.17
CA SER A 332 5.24 -19.42 2.68
C SER A 332 3.75 -19.67 2.51
N THR A 333 2.91 -18.77 3.03
CA THR A 333 1.47 -19.01 3.07
C THR A 333 0.67 -17.78 2.74
N VAL A 334 -0.47 -18.00 2.10
CA VAL A 334 -1.42 -16.96 1.72
C VAL A 334 -2.83 -17.43 2.05
N SER A 335 -3.64 -16.60 2.71
CA SER A 335 -5.07 -16.85 2.91
C SER A 335 -5.41 -18.23 3.46
N GLY A 336 -6.14 -19.06 2.70
CA GLY A 336 -6.43 -20.46 3.04
C GLY A 336 -5.18 -21.32 3.31
N GLY A 337 -4.09 -21.10 2.57
CA GLY A 337 -2.78 -21.68 2.86
C GLY A 337 -2.22 -21.24 4.21
N GLY A 338 -2.55 -20.01 4.64
CA GLY A 338 -2.25 -19.47 5.96
C GLY A 338 -2.98 -20.21 7.08
N TYR A 339 -4.20 -20.71 6.83
CA TYR A 339 -4.96 -21.48 7.83
C TYR A 339 -4.24 -22.79 8.18
N ILE A 340 -3.92 -23.57 7.15
CA ILE A 340 -3.28 -24.87 7.32
C ILE A 340 -1.80 -24.75 7.68
N GLY A 341 -1.10 -23.74 7.16
CA GLY A 341 0.30 -23.49 7.51
C GLY A 341 0.46 -23.03 8.96
N SER A 342 -0.45 -22.18 9.46
CA SER A 342 -0.48 -21.79 10.87
C SER A 342 -0.84 -22.96 11.78
N TRP A 343 -1.77 -23.82 11.36
CA TRP A 343 -2.07 -25.08 12.04
C TRP A 343 -0.84 -25.98 12.14
N LEU A 344 -0.11 -26.20 11.04
CA LEU A 344 1.11 -27.01 11.03
C LEU A 344 2.19 -26.42 11.94
N ALA A 345 2.43 -25.12 11.85
CA ALA A 345 3.38 -24.40 12.68
C ALA A 345 3.05 -24.51 14.18
N ALA A 346 1.79 -24.32 14.55
CA ALA A 346 1.31 -24.44 15.92
C ALA A 346 1.41 -25.89 16.43
N TRP A 347 1.11 -26.88 15.58
CA TRP A 347 1.22 -28.29 15.95
C TRP A 347 2.68 -28.69 16.22
N ILE A 348 3.59 -28.34 15.31
CA ILE A 348 5.02 -28.61 15.45
C ILE A 348 5.57 -27.96 16.73
N LYS A 349 5.18 -26.71 17.01
CA LYS A 349 5.58 -26.01 18.25
C LYS A 349 5.09 -26.75 19.50
N ARG A 350 3.82 -27.15 19.54
CA ARG A 350 3.20 -27.78 20.73
C ARG A 350 3.71 -29.20 21.00
N ASP A 351 4.02 -29.94 19.95
CA ASP A 351 4.67 -31.26 20.07
C ASP A 351 6.19 -31.17 20.29
N GLY A 352 6.79 -30.02 19.97
CA GLY A 352 8.23 -29.75 20.07
C GLY A 352 9.08 -30.56 19.10
N SER A 353 8.50 -31.02 17.98
CA SER A 353 9.12 -31.98 17.06
C SER A 353 8.45 -32.00 15.69
N VAL A 354 9.19 -31.66 14.63
CA VAL A 354 8.70 -31.80 13.25
C VAL A 354 8.62 -33.26 12.85
N VAL A 355 9.52 -34.11 13.32
CA VAL A 355 9.53 -35.55 13.00
C VAL A 355 8.30 -36.27 13.58
N LYS A 356 7.91 -35.96 14.82
CA LYS A 356 6.67 -36.52 15.41
C LYS A 356 5.44 -36.13 14.62
N VAL A 357 5.31 -34.84 14.26
CA VAL A 357 4.17 -34.36 13.46
C VAL A 357 4.18 -34.99 12.08
N THR A 358 5.35 -35.15 11.45
CA THR A 358 5.50 -35.85 10.16
C THR A 358 5.03 -37.30 10.25
N ASN A 359 5.42 -38.04 11.31
CA ASN A 359 4.97 -39.42 11.51
C ASN A 359 3.46 -39.53 11.77
N ARG A 360 2.85 -38.51 12.41
CA ARG A 360 1.40 -38.44 12.63
C ARG A 360 0.64 -38.08 11.36
N LEU A 361 1.20 -37.25 10.49
CA LEU A 361 0.62 -36.93 9.18
C LEU A 361 0.72 -38.10 8.19
N CYS A 362 1.73 -38.95 8.35
CA CYS A 362 1.97 -40.11 7.52
C CYS A 362 0.89 -41.18 7.73
N THR A 363 0.16 -41.51 6.67
CA THR A 363 -0.95 -42.47 6.71
C THR A 363 -0.50 -43.88 7.06
N ASP A 364 0.72 -44.24 6.67
CA ASP A 364 1.23 -45.59 6.83
C ASP A 364 1.73 -45.84 8.26
N LYS A 365 2.26 -44.79 8.90
CA LYS A 365 2.74 -44.83 10.29
C LYS A 365 1.62 -44.62 11.31
N SER A 366 0.58 -43.87 10.94
CA SER A 366 -0.56 -43.56 11.80
C SER A 366 -1.88 -43.91 11.09
N PRO A 367 -2.21 -45.20 10.92
CA PRO A 367 -3.37 -45.61 10.12
C PRO A 367 -4.72 -45.46 10.85
N ASN A 368 -4.72 -45.36 12.19
CA ASN A 368 -5.96 -45.33 12.98
C ASN A 368 -6.59 -43.93 13.03
N PRO A 369 -7.70 -43.67 12.31
CA PRO A 369 -8.33 -42.34 12.26
C PRO A 369 -8.92 -41.87 13.59
N LEU A 370 -9.14 -42.78 14.55
CA LEU A 370 -9.70 -42.47 15.86
C LEU A 370 -8.64 -42.24 16.94
N GLY A 371 -7.36 -42.48 16.63
CA GLY A 371 -6.24 -42.25 17.53
C GLY A 371 -6.17 -40.80 18.03
N GLU A 372 -5.80 -40.62 19.29
CA GLU A 372 -5.62 -39.28 19.87
C GLU A 372 -4.51 -38.49 19.16
N GLU A 373 -3.51 -39.18 18.62
CA GLU A 373 -2.44 -38.59 17.82
C GLU A 373 -2.92 -37.96 16.50
N LEU A 374 -4.05 -38.43 15.93
CA LEU A 374 -4.66 -37.86 14.73
C LEU A 374 -5.81 -36.89 15.04
N ARG A 375 -6.07 -36.61 16.32
CA ARG A 375 -7.13 -35.69 16.74
C ARG A 375 -7.06 -34.32 16.06
N PRO A 376 -5.89 -33.71 15.80
CA PRO A 376 -5.83 -32.44 15.08
C PRO A 376 -6.43 -32.49 13.67
N ILE A 377 -6.30 -33.61 12.97
CA ILE A 377 -6.91 -33.82 11.63
C ILE A 377 -8.41 -34.05 11.76
N ARG A 378 -8.82 -34.92 12.70
CA ARG A 378 -10.25 -35.17 12.99
C ARG A 378 -10.98 -33.89 13.40
N TRP A 379 -10.33 -33.03 14.17
CA TRP A 379 -10.86 -31.73 14.57
C TRP A 379 -11.10 -30.82 13.36
N LEU A 380 -10.14 -30.72 12.43
CA LEU A 380 -10.34 -29.94 11.20
C LEU A 380 -11.54 -30.45 10.39
N ARG A 381 -11.75 -31.78 10.33
CA ARG A 381 -12.95 -32.37 9.71
C ARG A 381 -14.24 -31.96 10.43
N MET A 382 -14.26 -31.98 11.77
CA MET A 382 -15.43 -31.53 12.55
C MET A 382 -15.73 -30.04 12.40
N PHE A 383 -14.71 -29.23 12.09
CA PHE A 383 -14.81 -27.80 11.83
C PHE A 383 -14.67 -27.47 10.33
N SER A 384 -15.04 -28.41 9.44
CA SER A 384 -15.13 -28.17 7.99
C SER A 384 -16.08 -27.01 7.65
N ASN A 385 -16.97 -26.67 8.58
CA ASN A 385 -17.69 -25.41 8.62
C ASN A 385 -17.25 -24.63 9.88
N TYR A 386 -16.19 -23.84 9.75
CA TYR A 386 -15.58 -23.16 10.88
C TYR A 386 -16.36 -21.92 11.37
N LEU A 387 -17.10 -21.27 10.48
CA LEU A 387 -17.90 -20.07 10.79
C LEU A 387 -19.11 -20.43 11.66
N ALA A 388 -19.85 -21.49 11.30
CA ALA A 388 -21.02 -21.96 12.02
C ALA A 388 -21.09 -23.50 12.02
N PRO A 389 -20.33 -24.19 12.90
CA PRO A 389 -20.22 -25.65 12.90
C PRO A 389 -21.57 -26.38 12.97
N LYS A 390 -22.55 -25.80 13.65
CA LYS A 390 -23.96 -26.24 13.59
C LYS A 390 -24.72 -25.33 12.63
N SER A 391 -24.78 -25.66 11.34
CA SER A 391 -25.42 -24.83 10.32
C SER A 391 -26.94 -25.03 10.20
N SER A 392 -27.67 -24.88 11.31
CA SER A 392 -29.13 -24.82 11.30
C SER A 392 -29.59 -23.36 11.46
N ILE A 393 -30.66 -22.96 10.78
CA ILE A 393 -31.25 -21.62 10.93
C ILE A 393 -31.74 -21.35 12.37
N MET A 394 -32.00 -22.41 13.13
CA MET A 394 -32.36 -22.36 14.56
C MET A 394 -31.16 -22.55 15.49
N SER A 395 -29.94 -22.68 14.96
CA SER A 395 -28.74 -22.85 15.78
C SER A 395 -28.30 -21.52 16.39
N ALA A 396 -27.78 -21.59 17.62
CA ALA A 396 -27.17 -20.42 18.26
C ALA A 396 -25.96 -19.87 17.46
N ASP A 397 -25.19 -20.72 16.77
CA ASP A 397 -24.04 -20.29 15.97
C ASP A 397 -24.46 -19.42 14.78
N ALA A 398 -25.50 -19.81 14.02
CA ALA A 398 -25.99 -19.05 12.88
C ALA A 398 -26.56 -17.68 13.31
N TRP A 399 -27.37 -17.65 14.38
CA TRP A 399 -27.88 -16.40 14.96
C TRP A 399 -26.75 -15.51 15.50
N THR A 400 -25.72 -16.11 16.11
CA THR A 400 -24.56 -15.34 16.60
C THR A 400 -23.83 -14.64 15.46
N VAL A 401 -23.63 -15.31 14.30
CA VAL A 401 -23.03 -14.68 13.11
C VAL A 401 -23.88 -13.49 12.66
N GLY A 402 -25.18 -13.71 12.45
CA GLY A 402 -26.10 -12.70 11.94
C GLY A 402 -26.25 -11.49 12.87
N ILE A 403 -26.43 -11.73 14.18
CA ILE A 403 -26.58 -10.68 15.19
C ILE A 403 -25.28 -9.91 15.40
N THR A 404 -24.12 -10.59 15.38
CA THR A 404 -22.83 -9.90 15.52
C THR A 404 -22.58 -8.97 14.33
N TRP A 405 -22.84 -9.44 13.11
CA TRP A 405 -22.77 -8.61 11.92
C TRP A 405 -23.75 -7.44 11.99
N LEU A 406 -25.03 -7.70 12.30
CA LEU A 406 -26.05 -6.66 12.40
C LEU A 406 -25.69 -5.59 13.43
N ARG A 407 -25.32 -5.99 14.65
CA ARG A 407 -24.89 -5.09 15.73
C ARG A 407 -23.74 -4.20 15.26
N ASN A 408 -22.69 -4.81 14.70
CA ASN A 408 -21.49 -4.09 14.28
C ASN A 408 -21.76 -3.13 13.11
N THR A 409 -22.56 -3.57 12.14
CA THR A 409 -23.01 -2.76 11.00
C THR A 409 -23.81 -1.55 11.45
N LEU A 410 -24.77 -1.73 12.36
CA LEU A 410 -25.57 -0.62 12.91
C LEU A 410 -24.70 0.41 13.62
N MET A 411 -23.69 -0.02 14.39
CA MET A 411 -22.78 0.90 15.08
C MET A 411 -21.99 1.77 14.10
N ASN A 412 -21.44 1.20 13.04
CA ASN A 412 -20.74 1.97 12.01
C ASN A 412 -21.69 2.88 11.21
N GLN A 413 -22.90 2.40 10.90
CA GLN A 413 -23.91 3.19 10.19
C GLN A 413 -24.39 4.39 11.00
N ILE A 414 -24.57 4.27 12.31
CA ILE A 414 -24.94 5.39 13.18
C ILE A 414 -23.90 6.52 13.08
N VAL A 415 -22.61 6.20 13.10
CA VAL A 415 -21.54 7.21 12.95
C VAL A 415 -21.64 7.91 11.59
N ILE A 416 -21.79 7.14 10.51
CA ILE A 416 -21.92 7.68 9.14
C ILE A 416 -23.18 8.54 9.02
N PHE A 417 -24.31 8.09 9.56
CA PHE A 417 -25.58 8.81 9.52
C PHE A 417 -25.52 10.11 10.30
N LEU A 418 -24.93 10.12 11.50
CA LEU A 418 -24.76 11.34 12.29
C LEU A 418 -23.86 12.36 11.57
N LEU A 419 -22.80 11.91 10.89
CA LEU A 419 -21.99 12.80 10.06
C LEU A 419 -22.77 13.36 8.87
N LEU A 420 -23.51 12.52 8.14
CA LEU A 420 -24.33 12.96 7.02
C LEU A 420 -25.42 13.94 7.48
N LEU A 421 -26.08 13.66 8.61
CA LEU A 421 -27.05 14.57 9.22
C LEU A 421 -26.41 15.91 9.59
N ALA A 422 -25.20 15.92 10.16
CA ALA A 422 -24.48 17.16 10.43
C ALA A 422 -24.23 17.98 9.15
N VAL A 423 -23.85 17.31 8.05
CA VAL A 423 -23.68 17.98 6.74
C VAL A 423 -25.01 18.51 6.19
N LEU A 424 -26.12 17.79 6.36
CA LEU A 424 -27.44 18.24 5.93
C LEU A 424 -27.94 19.42 6.77
N PHE A 425 -27.72 19.41 8.10
CA PHE A 425 -27.99 20.56 8.96
C PHE A 425 -27.14 21.77 8.62
N LEU A 426 -25.87 21.57 8.23
CA LEU A 426 -25.03 22.64 7.70
C LEU A 426 -25.63 23.23 6.41
N GLY A 427 -26.10 22.39 5.48
CA GLY A 427 -26.79 22.84 4.27
C GLY A 427 -28.02 23.70 4.57
N ASN A 428 -28.86 23.27 5.52
CA ASN A 428 -30.02 24.06 5.97
C ASN A 428 -29.61 25.36 6.66
N LEU A 429 -28.60 25.32 7.54
CA LEU A 429 -28.09 26.53 8.19
C LEU A 429 -27.61 27.55 7.16
N LEU A 430 -26.85 27.11 6.16
CA LEU A 430 -26.36 27.96 5.08
C LEU A 430 -27.51 28.51 4.22
N TYR A 431 -28.58 27.74 3.99
CA TYR A 431 -29.76 28.24 3.29
C TYR A 431 -30.47 29.33 4.08
N GLU A 432 -30.71 29.11 5.37
CA GLU A 432 -31.40 30.09 6.23
C GLU A 432 -30.59 31.40 6.36
N LEU A 433 -29.26 31.31 6.51
CA LEU A 433 -28.38 32.48 6.54
C LEU A 433 -28.39 33.24 5.21
N TRP A 434 -28.41 32.50 4.09
CA TRP A 434 -28.46 33.06 2.75
C TRP A 434 -29.77 33.81 2.49
N LEU A 435 -30.88 33.25 2.97
CA LEU A 435 -32.23 33.80 2.83
C LEU A 435 -32.42 35.08 3.66
N ASN A 436 -32.03 35.04 4.94
CA ASN A 436 -32.45 36.05 5.93
C ASN A 436 -31.35 37.04 6.36
N ASP A 437 -30.09 36.63 6.40
CA ASP A 437 -29.01 37.42 7.02
C ASP A 437 -27.99 37.99 6.01
N PHE A 438 -27.76 37.29 4.90
CA PHE A 438 -26.83 37.71 3.85
C PHE A 438 -27.52 38.32 2.63
N SER A 439 -28.85 38.41 2.64
CA SER A 439 -29.64 39.09 1.63
C SER A 439 -29.60 40.62 1.85
N TRP A 440 -28.71 41.31 1.14
CA TRP A 440 -28.52 42.76 1.31
C TRP A 440 -29.41 43.59 0.40
N GLN A 441 -30.50 44.12 0.97
CA GLN A 441 -31.46 44.94 0.23
C GLN A 441 -30.95 46.35 -0.12
N ASN A 442 -30.01 46.91 0.67
CA ASN A 442 -29.46 48.26 0.45
C ASN A 442 -28.17 48.21 -0.38
N THR A 443 -28.19 48.74 -1.61
CA THR A 443 -26.98 48.80 -2.46
C THR A 443 -26.81 50.10 -3.22
N SER A 444 -25.88 50.93 -2.73
CA SER A 444 -25.24 51.98 -3.55
C SER A 444 -24.09 51.38 -4.37
N TRP A 445 -23.70 52.05 -5.46
CA TRP A 445 -22.54 51.64 -6.28
C TRP A 445 -21.23 51.57 -5.46
N GLN A 446 -21.14 52.32 -4.36
CA GLN A 446 -19.98 52.34 -3.45
C GLN A 446 -19.89 51.03 -2.65
N TYR A 447 -21.02 50.44 -2.26
CA TYR A 447 -21.07 49.12 -1.62
C TYR A 447 -20.66 48.02 -2.59
N VAL A 448 -21.18 48.03 -3.82
CA VAL A 448 -20.79 47.04 -4.85
C VAL A 448 -19.29 47.12 -5.15
N LEU A 449 -18.74 48.33 -5.24
CA LEU A 449 -17.32 48.56 -5.49
C LEU A 449 -16.45 48.08 -4.31
N SER A 450 -16.79 48.45 -3.08
CA SER A 450 -16.03 48.09 -1.88
C SER A 450 -16.10 46.58 -1.58
N ALA A 451 -17.27 45.96 -1.69
CA ALA A 451 -17.44 44.52 -1.52
C ALA A 451 -16.66 43.74 -2.58
N SER A 452 -16.75 44.14 -3.85
CA SER A 452 -15.97 43.52 -4.93
C SER A 452 -14.46 43.64 -4.67
N ALA A 453 -14.00 44.78 -4.15
CA ALA A 453 -12.59 45.00 -3.83
C ALA A 453 -12.10 44.10 -2.70
N ILE A 454 -12.85 44.00 -1.60
CA ILE A 454 -12.54 43.15 -0.45
C ILE A 454 -12.47 41.67 -0.85
N LEU A 455 -13.32 41.23 -1.77
CA LEU A 455 -13.45 39.83 -2.16
C LEU A 455 -12.43 39.41 -3.24
N LEU A 456 -12.21 40.24 -4.28
CA LEU A 456 -11.42 39.85 -5.44
C LEU A 456 -9.93 40.20 -5.35
N ILE A 457 -9.55 41.24 -4.58
CA ILE A 457 -8.14 41.67 -4.46
C ILE A 457 -7.30 40.62 -3.70
N PRO A 458 -7.72 40.09 -2.53
CA PRO A 458 -6.94 39.05 -1.85
C PRO A 458 -6.80 37.78 -2.69
N VAL A 459 -7.86 37.36 -3.39
CA VAL A 459 -7.83 36.17 -4.26
C VAL A 459 -6.89 36.37 -5.44
N SER A 460 -6.90 37.55 -6.07
CA SER A 460 -5.99 37.87 -7.18
C SER A 460 -4.52 37.98 -6.75
N LEU A 461 -4.25 38.46 -5.54
CA LEU A 461 -2.91 38.42 -4.95
C LEU A 461 -2.44 36.97 -4.76
N LEU A 462 -3.25 36.12 -4.12
CA LEU A 462 -2.92 34.72 -3.89
C LEU A 462 -2.75 33.94 -5.20
N ALA A 463 -3.62 34.16 -6.18
CA ALA A 463 -3.52 33.54 -7.50
C ALA A 463 -2.29 34.04 -8.26
N GLY A 464 -2.04 35.36 -8.28
CA GLY A 464 -0.85 35.95 -8.89
C GLY A 464 0.46 35.42 -8.31
N TRP A 465 0.54 35.32 -6.98
CA TRP A 465 1.64 34.68 -6.26
C TRP A 465 1.77 33.19 -6.58
N GLY A 466 0.66 32.45 -6.61
CA GLY A 466 0.64 31.05 -7.03
C GLY A 466 1.28 30.85 -8.41
N MET A 467 0.97 31.74 -9.35
CA MET A 467 1.52 31.72 -10.71
C MET A 467 3.00 32.15 -10.77
N GLN A 468 3.43 33.05 -9.88
CA GLN A 468 4.81 33.51 -9.82
C GLN A 468 5.81 32.40 -9.45
N ILE A 469 5.37 31.38 -8.71
CA ILE A 469 6.20 30.26 -8.23
C ILE A 469 6.78 29.41 -9.37
N TYR A 470 6.19 29.45 -10.58
CA TYR A 470 6.82 28.84 -11.78
C TYR A 470 8.11 29.56 -12.22
N SER A 471 8.28 30.83 -11.83
CA SER A 471 9.43 31.67 -12.20
C SER A 471 10.41 31.90 -11.04
N THR A 472 10.08 31.49 -9.82
CA THR A 472 10.86 31.77 -8.60
C THR A 472 10.68 30.67 -7.56
N GLU A 473 11.76 30.26 -6.89
CA GLU A 473 11.72 29.16 -5.90
C GLU A 473 10.92 29.46 -4.62
N ALA A 474 10.85 30.74 -4.23
CA ALA A 474 10.08 31.21 -3.08
C ALA A 474 9.68 32.68 -3.24
N ILE A 475 8.54 33.05 -2.66
CA ILE A 475 8.10 34.44 -2.58
C ILE A 475 8.63 35.00 -1.25
N ARG A 476 9.85 35.56 -1.29
CA ARG A 476 10.60 36.00 -0.10
C ARG A 476 9.82 36.94 0.81
N PHE A 477 8.94 37.78 0.26
CA PHE A 477 8.15 38.75 1.03
C PHE A 477 7.03 38.14 1.89
N VAL A 478 6.50 36.97 1.52
CA VAL A 478 5.34 36.33 2.18
C VAL A 478 5.72 34.99 2.85
N GLY A 479 6.98 34.56 2.71
CA GLY A 479 7.47 33.29 3.28
C GLY A 479 6.86 32.04 2.66
N ILE A 480 6.10 32.15 1.57
CA ILE A 480 5.47 31.02 0.89
C ILE A 480 6.53 30.29 0.06
N ARG A 481 6.82 29.05 0.46
CA ARG A 481 7.70 28.12 -0.27
C ARG A 481 6.92 27.30 -1.30
N ARG A 482 7.59 26.84 -2.36
CA ARG A 482 7.02 25.98 -3.43
C ARG A 482 6.27 24.75 -2.90
N GLU A 483 6.70 24.19 -1.76
CA GLU A 483 6.08 23.03 -1.12
C GLU A 483 4.66 23.32 -0.53
N HIS A 484 4.31 24.59 -0.33
CA HIS A 484 3.02 25.02 0.21
C HIS A 484 1.98 25.40 -0.87
N THR A 485 2.35 25.32 -2.15
CA THR A 485 1.49 25.67 -3.31
C THR A 485 0.14 24.96 -3.31
N ASN A 486 0.11 23.66 -2.96
CA ASN A 486 -1.14 22.90 -2.86
C ASN A 486 -2.08 23.44 -1.77
N LYS A 487 -1.55 23.95 -0.65
CA LYS A 487 -2.36 24.57 0.40
C LYS A 487 -2.92 25.91 -0.06
N LEU A 488 -2.11 26.69 -0.77
CA LEU A 488 -2.51 27.97 -1.37
C LEU A 488 -3.66 27.79 -2.38
N SER A 489 -3.56 26.83 -3.30
CA SER A 489 -4.64 26.54 -4.26
C SER A 489 -5.95 26.15 -3.57
N LYS A 490 -5.89 25.32 -2.51
CA LYS A 490 -7.08 24.97 -1.71
C LYS A 490 -7.71 26.17 -1.02
N LEU A 491 -6.89 27.09 -0.49
CA LEU A 491 -7.37 28.32 0.14
C LEU A 491 -8.08 29.23 -0.88
N ILE A 492 -7.50 29.40 -2.08
CA ILE A 492 -8.11 30.17 -3.18
C ILE A 492 -9.50 29.62 -3.53
N ILE A 493 -9.62 28.30 -3.63
CA ILE A 493 -10.89 27.63 -3.93
C ILE A 493 -11.94 27.89 -2.84
N TRP A 494 -11.55 27.75 -1.57
CA TRP A 494 -12.45 28.01 -0.44
C TRP A 494 -12.93 29.46 -0.40
N ILE A 495 -12.02 30.43 -0.57
CA ILE A 495 -12.39 31.84 -0.63
C ILE A 495 -13.33 32.07 -1.83
N GLY A 496 -13.01 31.50 -3.00
CA GLY A 496 -13.85 31.59 -4.19
C GLY A 496 -15.28 31.06 -3.97
N ALA A 497 -15.43 29.94 -3.25
CA ALA A 497 -16.74 29.38 -2.91
C ALA A 497 -17.53 30.29 -1.95
N VAL A 498 -16.87 30.89 -0.94
CA VAL A 498 -17.51 31.86 -0.03
C VAL A 498 -17.93 33.12 -0.77
N VAL A 499 -17.08 33.64 -1.66
CA VAL A 499 -17.39 34.80 -2.51
C VAL A 499 -18.61 34.51 -3.40
N ALA A 500 -18.64 33.33 -4.04
CA ALA A 500 -19.75 32.90 -4.88
C ALA A 500 -21.06 32.73 -4.09
N TYR A 501 -20.99 32.21 -2.86
CA TYR A 501 -22.12 32.11 -1.95
C TYR A 501 -22.71 33.47 -1.55
N LEU A 502 -21.85 34.44 -1.19
CA LEU A 502 -22.30 35.79 -0.85
C LEU A 502 -22.85 36.53 -2.07
N LEU A 503 -22.20 36.34 -3.23
CA LEU A 503 -22.67 36.92 -4.49
C LEU A 503 -24.05 36.38 -4.87
N SER A 504 -24.30 35.08 -4.70
CA SER A 504 -25.62 34.51 -4.99
C SER A 504 -26.70 35.03 -4.04
N ALA A 505 -26.39 35.23 -2.75
CA ALA A 505 -27.30 35.83 -1.78
C ALA A 505 -27.69 37.26 -2.18
N TRP A 506 -26.69 38.02 -2.65
CA TRP A 506 -26.92 39.37 -3.12
C TRP A 506 -27.80 39.41 -4.38
N LEU A 507 -27.52 38.54 -5.37
CA LEU A 507 -28.32 38.44 -6.60
C LEU A 507 -29.78 38.05 -6.31
N TYR A 508 -30.01 37.17 -5.33
CA TYR A 508 -31.34 36.81 -4.86
C TYR A 508 -32.10 37.99 -4.27
N SER A 509 -31.44 38.78 -3.42
CA SER A 509 -32.09 39.88 -2.67
C SER A 509 -32.58 41.06 -3.54
N ARG A 510 -32.28 41.06 -4.85
CA ARG A 510 -32.55 42.18 -5.74
C ARG A 510 -33.10 41.67 -7.08
N ALA A 511 -34.39 41.82 -7.29
CA ALA A 511 -35.02 41.64 -8.60
C ALA A 511 -34.93 42.94 -9.41
N ASP A 512 -34.41 42.90 -10.63
CA ASP A 512 -34.38 44.05 -11.54
C ASP A 512 -34.79 43.64 -12.96
N PRO A 513 -35.99 44.01 -13.44
CA PRO A 513 -36.51 43.48 -14.69
C PRO A 513 -35.79 43.98 -15.95
N SER A 514 -34.89 44.98 -15.84
CA SER A 514 -34.24 45.58 -17.02
C SER A 514 -32.75 45.22 -17.12
N THR A 515 -32.35 44.61 -18.24
CA THR A 515 -30.94 44.27 -18.54
C THR A 515 -30.01 45.47 -18.41
N PHE A 516 -30.49 46.66 -18.81
CA PHE A 516 -29.71 47.90 -18.71
C PHE A 516 -29.43 48.32 -17.26
N SER A 517 -30.40 48.17 -16.35
CA SER A 517 -30.21 48.51 -14.94
C SER A 517 -29.30 47.51 -14.23
N LYS A 518 -29.37 46.22 -14.60
CA LYS A 518 -28.41 45.20 -14.14
C LYS A 518 -26.97 45.58 -14.50
N ILE A 519 -26.74 45.96 -15.76
CA ILE A 519 -25.43 46.42 -16.24
C ILE A 519 -24.96 47.64 -15.44
N LYS A 520 -25.83 48.63 -15.25
CA LYS A 520 -25.51 49.85 -14.49
C LYS A 520 -25.11 49.54 -13.05
N THR A 521 -25.79 48.59 -12.41
CA THR A 521 -25.53 48.18 -11.02
C THR A 521 -24.23 47.38 -10.90
N LEU A 522 -23.92 46.51 -11.87
CA LEU A 522 -22.74 45.65 -11.86
C LEU A 522 -21.47 46.31 -12.40
N PHE A 523 -21.59 47.43 -13.13
CA PHE A 523 -20.45 48.13 -13.74
C PHE A 523 -19.27 48.41 -12.78
N PRO A 524 -19.48 48.85 -11.51
CA PRO A 524 -18.39 49.03 -10.57
C PRO A 524 -17.62 47.73 -10.26
N ALA A 525 -18.30 46.57 -10.24
CA ALA A 525 -17.66 45.28 -10.03
C ALA A 525 -16.77 44.88 -11.22
N THR A 526 -17.12 45.28 -12.44
CA THR A 526 -16.31 45.07 -13.65
C THR A 526 -14.97 45.79 -13.57
N VAL A 527 -14.95 47.01 -13.03
CA VAL A 527 -13.71 47.77 -12.82
C VAL A 527 -12.78 47.05 -11.84
N ILE A 528 -13.32 46.56 -10.73
CA ILE A 528 -12.53 45.79 -9.77
C ILE A 528 -12.06 44.45 -10.36
N THR A 529 -12.91 43.76 -11.12
CA THR A 529 -12.54 42.50 -11.79
C THR A 529 -11.42 42.72 -12.80
N PHE A 530 -11.45 43.84 -13.53
CA PHE A 530 -10.35 44.25 -14.40
C PHE A 530 -9.06 44.43 -13.60
N MET A 531 -9.10 45.20 -12.50
CA MET A 531 -7.94 45.40 -11.63
C MET A 531 -7.39 44.08 -11.07
N ALA A 532 -8.27 43.18 -10.61
CA ALA A 532 -7.91 41.88 -10.07
C ALA A 532 -7.24 40.97 -11.12
N LEU A 533 -7.82 40.84 -12.31
CA LEU A 533 -7.21 40.03 -13.38
C LEU A 533 -5.92 40.67 -13.89
N PHE A 534 -5.86 41.99 -13.98
CA PHE A 534 -4.64 42.69 -14.35
C PHE A 534 -3.52 42.46 -13.32
N LEU A 535 -3.85 42.50 -12.03
CA LEU A 535 -2.94 42.17 -10.93
C LEU A 535 -2.41 40.74 -11.02
N VAL A 536 -3.28 39.76 -11.30
CA VAL A 536 -2.86 38.36 -11.56
C VAL A 536 -1.85 38.28 -12.69
N ALA A 537 -2.04 39.04 -13.78
CA ALA A 537 -1.12 39.00 -14.91
C ALA A 537 0.23 39.67 -14.61
N ILE A 538 0.24 40.75 -13.81
CA ILE A 538 1.48 41.40 -13.38
C ILE A 538 2.26 40.47 -12.45
N LEU A 539 1.63 39.99 -11.38
CA LEU A 539 2.28 39.13 -10.39
C LEU A 539 2.66 37.78 -10.97
N GLY A 540 1.78 37.21 -11.79
CA GLY A 540 2.04 35.99 -12.54
C GLY A 540 3.03 36.16 -13.70
N LYS A 541 3.55 37.38 -13.96
CA LYS A 541 4.53 37.68 -15.02
C LYS A 541 4.08 37.22 -16.42
N TYR A 542 2.87 37.58 -16.83
CA TYR A 542 2.34 37.21 -18.16
C TYR A 542 3.03 38.01 -19.27
N ASN A 543 3.54 39.20 -18.93
CA ASN A 543 4.35 40.05 -19.79
C ASN A 543 5.60 39.33 -20.36
N GLN A 544 6.23 38.42 -19.60
CA GLN A 544 7.41 37.68 -20.06
C GLN A 544 7.10 36.75 -21.24
N GLY A 545 5.97 36.03 -21.19
CA GLY A 545 5.53 35.14 -22.26
C GLY A 545 5.11 35.87 -23.54
N ILE A 546 4.65 37.12 -23.44
CA ILE A 546 4.33 37.94 -24.62
C ILE A 546 5.61 38.53 -25.23
N ARG A 547 6.56 38.96 -24.39
CA ARG A 547 7.86 39.52 -24.83
C ARG A 547 8.76 38.48 -25.48
N SER A 548 8.67 37.21 -25.09
CA SER A 548 9.46 36.14 -25.71
C SER A 548 9.12 35.90 -27.19
N PHE A 549 8.00 36.43 -27.68
CA PHE A 549 7.62 36.41 -29.10
C PHE A 549 8.04 37.67 -29.87
N GLY A 550 8.94 38.50 -29.32
CA GLY A 550 9.51 39.66 -30.01
C GLY A 550 8.64 40.92 -29.98
N ASN A 551 7.58 40.95 -29.16
CA ASN A 551 6.73 42.13 -29.02
C ASN A 551 7.42 43.27 -28.28
N SER A 552 7.17 44.51 -28.74
CA SER A 552 7.62 45.72 -28.04
C SER A 552 6.99 45.82 -26.64
N SER A 553 7.61 46.61 -25.75
CA SER A 553 7.09 46.83 -24.40
C SER A 553 5.67 47.41 -24.42
N SER A 554 5.39 48.36 -25.33
CA SER A 554 4.07 48.95 -25.52
C SER A 554 3.06 47.94 -26.06
N GLY A 555 3.43 47.13 -27.06
CA GLY A 555 2.56 46.07 -27.61
C GLY A 555 2.19 45.01 -26.58
N THR A 556 3.12 44.67 -25.68
CA THR A 556 2.87 43.74 -24.57
C THR A 556 1.78 44.24 -23.62
N TRP A 557 1.88 45.51 -23.20
CA TRP A 557 0.88 46.10 -22.31
C TRP A 557 -0.46 46.28 -23.00
N ALA A 558 -0.48 46.64 -24.29
CA ALA A 558 -1.70 46.74 -25.08
C ALA A 558 -2.45 45.40 -25.15
N ILE A 559 -1.74 44.29 -25.43
CA ILE A 559 -2.33 42.94 -25.46
C ILE A 559 -2.87 42.54 -24.08
N LEU A 560 -2.13 42.82 -23.00
CA LEU A 560 -2.58 42.50 -21.64
C LEU A 560 -3.81 43.31 -21.23
N ILE A 561 -3.85 44.61 -21.54
CA ILE A 561 -4.99 45.48 -21.23
C ILE A 561 -6.20 45.04 -22.05
N LEU A 562 -6.04 44.87 -23.37
CA LEU A 562 -7.14 44.52 -24.27
C LEU A 562 -7.73 43.14 -23.95
N SER A 563 -6.88 42.13 -23.71
CA SER A 563 -7.34 40.79 -23.32
C SER A 563 -8.07 40.81 -21.98
N THR A 564 -7.62 41.63 -21.01
CA THR A 564 -8.28 41.76 -19.71
C THR A 564 -9.62 42.50 -19.84
N LEU A 565 -9.66 43.58 -20.65
CA LEU A 565 -10.87 44.36 -20.90
C LEU A 565 -11.96 43.50 -21.56
N ILE A 566 -11.62 42.77 -22.63
CA ILE A 566 -12.57 41.89 -23.32
C ILE A 566 -13.03 40.77 -22.38
N ALA A 567 -12.12 40.13 -21.64
CA ALA A 567 -12.50 39.10 -20.68
C ALA A 567 -13.45 39.61 -19.59
N THR A 568 -13.23 40.83 -19.08
CA THR A 568 -14.12 41.43 -18.07
C THR A 568 -15.48 41.81 -18.63
N ALA A 569 -15.55 42.22 -19.90
CA ALA A 569 -16.82 42.47 -20.57
C ALA A 569 -17.62 41.17 -20.76
N ILE A 570 -16.95 40.07 -21.14
CA ILE A 570 -17.55 38.73 -21.20
C ILE A 570 -18.03 38.30 -19.80
N GLY A 571 -17.21 38.48 -18.77
CA GLY A 571 -17.58 38.17 -17.39
C GLY A 571 -18.81 38.93 -16.90
N LEU A 572 -18.90 40.23 -17.22
CA LEU A 572 -20.08 41.05 -16.93
C LEU A 572 -21.33 40.51 -17.65
N ALA A 573 -21.21 40.15 -18.93
CA ALA A 573 -22.32 39.57 -19.69
C ALA A 573 -22.79 38.23 -19.08
N CYS A 574 -21.85 37.36 -18.69
CA CYS A 574 -22.15 36.10 -18.01
C CYS A 574 -22.80 36.32 -16.64
N LEU A 575 -22.38 37.34 -15.88
CA LEU A 575 -22.98 37.66 -14.59
C LEU A 575 -24.41 38.19 -14.74
N VAL A 576 -24.68 39.03 -15.74
CA VAL A 576 -26.03 39.48 -16.09
C VAL A 576 -26.90 38.30 -16.52
N ALA A 577 -26.35 37.36 -17.29
CA ALA A 577 -27.05 36.13 -17.67
C ALA A 577 -27.36 35.26 -16.44
N ALA A 578 -26.40 35.06 -15.53
CA ALA A 578 -26.62 34.31 -14.29
C ALA A 578 -27.71 34.94 -13.41
N TRP A 579 -27.70 36.26 -13.24
CA TRP A 579 -28.77 36.98 -12.53
C TRP A 579 -30.14 36.77 -13.20
N THR A 580 -30.19 36.87 -14.53
CA THR A 580 -31.42 36.65 -15.30
C THR A 580 -31.94 35.22 -15.16
N ILE A 581 -31.06 34.21 -15.11
CA ILE A 581 -31.45 32.82 -14.86
C ILE A 581 -32.08 32.66 -13.48
N LEU A 582 -31.52 33.27 -12.44
CA LEU A 582 -32.08 33.21 -11.08
C LEU A 582 -33.48 33.83 -11.01
N GLU A 583 -33.70 34.98 -11.65
CA GLU A 583 -35.03 35.60 -11.75
C GLU A 583 -36.04 34.72 -12.53
N HIS A 584 -35.60 34.00 -13.56
CA HIS A 584 -36.48 33.08 -14.29
C HIS A 584 -36.89 31.89 -13.42
N ILE A 585 -36.00 31.43 -12.53
CA ILE A 585 -36.34 30.39 -11.55
C ILE A 585 -37.42 30.93 -10.59
N GLU A 586 -37.30 32.16 -10.10
CA GLU A 586 -38.33 32.81 -9.28
C GLU A 586 -39.68 32.92 -10.00
N ALA A 587 -39.65 33.37 -11.26
CA ALA A 587 -40.84 33.58 -12.07
C ALA A 587 -41.57 32.28 -12.43
N ALA A 588 -40.87 31.14 -12.42
CA ALA A 588 -41.44 29.84 -12.74
C ALA A 588 -42.46 29.36 -11.69
N LYS A 589 -42.40 29.86 -10.45
CA LYS A 589 -43.31 29.51 -9.34
C LYS A 589 -43.46 28.00 -9.16
N THR A 590 -42.35 27.30 -9.14
CA THR A 590 -42.26 25.85 -9.04
C THR A 590 -42.77 25.41 -7.66
N TYR A 591 -43.70 24.47 -7.62
CA TYR A 591 -44.31 24.03 -6.36
C TYR A 591 -44.36 22.51 -6.23
N PHE A 592 -44.41 22.06 -4.98
CA PHE A 592 -44.75 20.70 -4.58
C PHE A 592 -46.04 20.70 -3.77
N VAL A 593 -46.89 19.70 -3.98
CA VAL A 593 -48.06 19.46 -3.11
C VAL A 593 -47.64 18.47 -2.03
N VAL A 594 -47.68 18.92 -0.79
CA VAL A 594 -47.40 18.10 0.40
C VAL A 594 -48.72 17.95 1.15
N SER A 595 -49.21 16.73 1.27
CA SER A 595 -50.36 16.44 2.12
C SER A 595 -49.86 16.30 3.56
N ASP A 596 -50.57 16.91 4.50
CA ASP A 596 -50.24 16.95 5.93
C ASP A 596 -51.55 16.73 6.71
N ASN A 597 -51.68 15.56 7.33
CA ASN A 597 -52.90 15.13 8.03
C ASN A 597 -54.17 15.15 7.13
N GLY A 598 -54.01 14.83 5.84
CA GLY A 598 -55.10 14.79 4.87
C GLY A 598 -55.50 16.15 4.28
N VAL A 599 -54.70 17.19 4.53
CA VAL A 599 -54.86 18.52 3.92
C VAL A 599 -53.69 18.79 2.97
N ASP A 600 -53.98 19.02 1.70
CA ASP A 600 -52.97 19.34 0.69
C ASP A 600 -52.49 20.79 0.82
N LYS A 601 -51.21 20.96 1.13
CA LYS A 601 -50.51 22.26 1.19
C LYS A 601 -49.59 22.41 -0.01
N VAL A 602 -49.69 23.55 -0.70
CA VAL A 602 -48.80 23.93 -1.81
C VAL A 602 -47.57 24.62 -1.23
N VAL A 603 -46.39 24.06 -1.49
CA VAL A 603 -45.10 24.61 -1.07
C VAL A 603 -44.31 25.03 -2.30
N TYR A 604 -44.05 26.33 -2.45
CA TYR A 604 -43.16 26.86 -3.48
C TYR A 604 -41.70 26.56 -3.14
N ILE A 605 -40.91 26.20 -4.16
CA ILE A 605 -39.51 25.79 -3.98
C ILE A 605 -38.49 26.69 -4.71
N ASP A 606 -38.93 27.85 -5.18
CA ASP A 606 -38.12 28.72 -6.04
C ASP A 606 -36.88 29.26 -5.30
N ASP A 607 -37.03 29.66 -4.04
CA ASP A 607 -35.92 30.12 -3.18
C ASP A 607 -34.85 29.03 -3.02
N GLN A 608 -35.28 27.78 -2.83
CA GLN A 608 -34.41 26.62 -2.69
C GLN A 608 -33.66 26.34 -4.00
N LEU A 609 -34.33 26.43 -5.15
CA LEU A 609 -33.69 26.25 -6.46
C LEU A 609 -32.66 27.35 -6.74
N GLN A 610 -32.97 28.60 -6.40
CA GLN A 610 -32.03 29.72 -6.53
C GLN A 610 -30.79 29.54 -5.64
N PHE A 611 -30.96 29.03 -4.42
CA PHE A 611 -29.83 28.69 -3.54
C PHE A 611 -28.97 27.55 -4.11
N ILE A 612 -29.60 26.49 -4.61
CA ILE A 612 -28.91 25.32 -5.17
C ILE A 612 -28.03 25.71 -6.36
N PHE A 613 -28.54 26.54 -7.27
CA PHE A 613 -27.83 26.92 -8.49
C PHE A 613 -27.01 28.21 -8.37
N GLY A 614 -27.31 29.08 -7.42
CA GLY A 614 -26.68 30.40 -7.30
C GLY A 614 -25.16 30.35 -7.12
N LEU A 615 -24.66 29.51 -6.20
CA LEU A 615 -23.22 29.34 -5.98
C LEU A 615 -22.51 28.73 -7.20
N PRO A 616 -22.98 27.60 -7.78
CA PRO A 616 -22.41 27.05 -9.01
C PRO A 616 -22.38 28.04 -10.18
N LEU A 617 -23.45 28.81 -10.40
CA LEU A 617 -23.52 29.81 -11.46
C LEU A 617 -22.49 30.92 -11.25
N ALA A 618 -22.36 31.43 -10.02
CA ALA A 618 -21.35 32.44 -9.69
C ALA A 618 -19.91 31.92 -9.90
N LEU A 619 -19.63 30.68 -9.51
CA LEU A 619 -18.33 30.03 -9.77
C LEU A 619 -18.06 29.87 -11.27
N GLU A 620 -19.09 29.55 -12.06
CA GLU A 620 -18.95 29.39 -13.50
C GLU A 620 -18.67 30.70 -14.23
N VAL A 621 -19.25 31.81 -13.78
CA VAL A 621 -18.91 33.15 -14.28
C VAL A 621 -17.42 33.44 -14.12
N PHE A 622 -16.83 33.11 -12.97
CA PHE A 622 -15.39 33.24 -12.75
C PHE A 622 -14.58 32.33 -13.69
N SER A 623 -14.99 31.06 -13.84
CA SER A 623 -14.35 30.10 -14.74
C SER A 623 -14.33 30.58 -16.18
N ILE A 624 -15.48 30.98 -16.72
CA ILE A 624 -15.61 31.49 -18.09
C ILE A 624 -14.77 32.75 -18.30
N THR A 625 -14.75 33.67 -17.32
CA THR A 625 -13.95 34.90 -17.40
C THR A 625 -12.45 34.59 -17.54
N VAL A 626 -11.94 33.64 -16.74
CA VAL A 626 -10.53 33.22 -16.81
C VAL A 626 -10.24 32.48 -18.12
N VAL A 627 -11.12 31.56 -18.55
CA VAL A 627 -10.98 30.81 -19.80
C VAL A 627 -11.00 31.73 -21.01
N ALA A 628 -11.91 32.71 -21.06
CA ALA A 628 -11.98 33.71 -22.11
C ALA A 628 -10.66 34.48 -22.22
N ARG A 629 -10.09 34.91 -21.09
CA ARG A 629 -8.79 35.58 -21.09
C ARG A 629 -7.66 34.68 -21.58
N MET A 630 -7.64 33.41 -21.15
CA MET A 630 -6.65 32.44 -21.63
C MET A 630 -6.76 32.23 -23.15
N ALA A 631 -7.98 32.11 -23.67
CA ALA A 631 -8.24 31.98 -25.09
C ALA A 631 -7.76 33.20 -25.89
N LEU A 632 -8.00 34.42 -25.39
CA LEU A 632 -7.54 35.66 -26.00
C LEU A 632 -6.00 35.79 -26.01
N LEU A 633 -5.31 35.28 -24.98
CA LEU A 633 -3.85 35.25 -24.96
C LEU A 633 -3.27 34.16 -25.87
N GLY A 634 -4.02 33.07 -26.11
CA GLY A 634 -3.69 32.02 -27.08
C GLY A 634 -2.24 31.51 -26.92
N LYS A 635 -1.44 31.66 -27.99
CA LYS A 635 -0.03 31.26 -28.03
C LYS A 635 0.88 32.00 -27.03
N TYR A 636 0.47 33.16 -26.55
CA TYR A 636 1.26 33.95 -25.59
C TYR A 636 1.11 33.45 -24.14
N PHE A 637 0.16 32.56 -23.88
CA PHE A 637 -0.07 32.01 -22.55
C PHE A 637 0.72 30.71 -22.35
N PRO A 638 1.68 30.65 -21.40
CA PRO A 638 2.50 29.46 -21.17
C PRO A 638 1.70 28.21 -20.81
N ASP A 639 2.17 27.05 -21.28
CA ASP A 639 1.46 25.77 -21.09
C ASP A 639 1.41 25.35 -19.62
N GLU A 640 2.47 25.57 -18.82
CA GLU A 640 2.47 25.24 -17.40
C GLU A 640 1.43 26.03 -16.59
N ARG A 641 1.15 27.27 -17.02
CA ARG A 641 0.14 28.14 -16.43
C ARG A 641 -1.27 27.75 -16.86
N ARG A 642 -1.42 27.24 -18.09
CA ARG A 642 -2.67 26.68 -18.60
C ARG A 642 -3.07 25.43 -17.83
N GLU A 643 -2.13 24.54 -17.55
CA GLU A 643 -2.35 23.36 -16.70
C GLU A 643 -2.78 23.74 -15.28
N TRP A 644 -2.18 24.76 -14.68
CA TRP A 644 -2.57 25.23 -13.34
C TRP A 644 -4.03 25.69 -13.29
N TRP A 645 -4.45 26.53 -14.25
CA TRP A 645 -5.84 26.98 -14.34
C TRP A 645 -6.80 25.85 -14.71
N GLY A 646 -6.38 24.90 -15.55
CA GLY A 646 -7.15 23.69 -15.86
C GLY A 646 -7.45 22.86 -14.62
N ARG A 647 -6.44 22.63 -13.76
CA ARG A 647 -6.63 21.95 -12.48
C ARG A 647 -7.52 22.73 -11.52
N MET A 648 -7.35 24.04 -11.42
CA MET A 648 -8.24 24.89 -10.62
C MET A 648 -9.69 24.80 -11.09
N GLY A 649 -9.92 24.85 -12.41
CA GLY A 649 -11.24 24.66 -13.01
C GLY A 649 -11.87 23.31 -12.65
N ALA A 650 -11.09 22.23 -12.69
CA ALA A 650 -11.57 20.90 -12.27
C ALA A 650 -11.98 20.85 -10.78
N TYR A 651 -11.22 21.51 -9.89
CA TYR A 651 -11.61 21.60 -8.48
C TYR A 651 -12.88 22.41 -8.25
N VAL A 652 -13.05 23.53 -8.97
CA VAL A 652 -14.25 24.38 -8.92
C VAL A 652 -15.47 23.58 -9.33
N HIS A 653 -15.43 22.90 -10.48
CA HIS A 653 -16.54 22.07 -10.98
C HIS A 653 -16.89 20.92 -10.03
N ARG A 654 -15.87 20.32 -9.41
CA ARG A 654 -16.09 19.28 -8.39
C ARG A 654 -16.84 19.81 -7.17
N ILE A 655 -16.52 21.03 -6.71
CA ILE A 655 -17.24 21.66 -5.59
C ILE A 655 -18.65 22.04 -6.01
N SER A 656 -18.85 22.61 -7.19
CA SER A 656 -20.17 22.91 -7.74
C SER A 656 -21.06 21.67 -7.78
N PHE A 657 -20.53 20.54 -8.26
CA PHE A 657 -21.26 19.27 -8.28
C PHE A 657 -21.64 18.78 -6.87
N LEU A 658 -20.68 18.80 -5.93
CA LEU A 658 -20.93 18.40 -4.55
C LEU A 658 -21.93 19.33 -3.84
N TRP A 659 -21.88 20.63 -4.12
CA TRP A 659 -22.82 21.62 -3.60
C TRP A 659 -24.24 21.32 -4.08
N ILE A 660 -24.43 21.16 -5.41
CA ILE A 660 -25.75 20.84 -5.99
C ILE A 660 -26.30 19.59 -5.32
N LEU A 661 -25.49 18.53 -5.19
CA LEU A 661 -25.90 17.28 -4.58
C LEU A 661 -26.35 17.48 -3.11
N ILE A 662 -25.51 18.11 -2.28
CA ILE A 662 -25.77 18.27 -0.84
C ILE A 662 -26.94 19.24 -0.58
N ALA A 663 -26.97 20.39 -1.27
CA ALA A 663 -28.00 21.40 -1.11
C ALA A 663 -29.38 20.87 -1.57
N THR A 664 -29.43 20.17 -2.71
CA THR A 664 -30.65 19.51 -3.19
C THR A 664 -31.16 18.51 -2.15
N SER A 665 -30.28 17.67 -1.62
CA SER A 665 -30.64 16.70 -0.58
C SER A 665 -31.14 17.37 0.70
N ALA A 666 -30.42 18.36 1.24
CA ALA A 666 -30.80 19.03 2.47
C ALA A 666 -32.16 19.75 2.37
N LEU A 667 -32.42 20.42 1.25
CA LEU A 667 -33.58 21.30 1.09
C LEU A 667 -34.79 20.59 0.48
N LEU A 668 -34.59 19.87 -0.62
CA LEU A 668 -35.68 19.22 -1.37
C LEU A 668 -35.93 17.79 -0.90
N GLY A 669 -34.94 17.13 -0.30
CA GLY A 669 -35.07 15.76 0.19
C GLY A 669 -36.18 15.60 1.23
N LYS A 670 -36.32 16.55 2.17
CA LYS A 670 -37.38 16.50 3.20
C LYS A 670 -38.79 16.57 2.59
N LEU A 671 -38.98 17.33 1.51
CA LEU A 671 -40.27 17.46 0.81
C LEU A 671 -40.60 16.18 0.04
N PHE A 672 -39.61 15.63 -0.66
CA PHE A 672 -39.74 14.37 -1.38
C PHE A 672 -40.09 13.21 -0.45
N VAL A 673 -39.42 13.13 0.71
CA VAL A 673 -39.70 12.12 1.72
C VAL A 673 -41.10 12.29 2.31
N GLY A 674 -41.51 13.50 2.70
CA GLY A 674 -42.86 13.74 3.21
C GLY A 674 -43.96 13.25 2.25
N SER A 675 -43.82 13.52 0.96
CA SER A 675 -44.75 13.06 -0.08
C SER A 675 -44.79 11.53 -0.23
N LEU A 676 -43.64 10.85 -0.09
CA LEU A 676 -43.57 9.39 -0.14
C LEU A 676 -44.20 8.70 1.08
N PHE A 677 -44.01 9.26 2.28
CA PHE A 677 -44.37 8.61 3.55
C PHE A 677 -45.87 8.58 3.87
N GLU A 678 -46.69 9.40 3.20
CA GLU A 678 -48.15 9.33 3.31
C GLU A 678 -48.80 8.34 2.34
N SER A 679 -48.03 7.72 1.44
CA SER A 679 -48.54 6.79 0.43
C SER A 679 -48.44 5.31 0.86
N LYS A 680 -49.31 4.43 0.31
CA LYS A 680 -49.21 2.96 0.48
C LYS A 680 -47.87 2.38 0.00
N TRP A 681 -47.04 3.16 -0.68
CA TRP A 681 -45.73 2.76 -1.18
C TRP A 681 -44.64 2.71 -0.11
N VAL A 682 -44.87 3.14 1.13
CA VAL A 682 -43.83 3.08 2.19
C VAL A 682 -43.34 1.65 2.45
N ILE A 683 -44.25 0.68 2.50
CA ILE A 683 -43.88 -0.73 2.69
C ILE A 683 -43.15 -1.25 1.44
N ALA A 684 -43.55 -0.81 0.24
CA ALA A 684 -42.89 -1.17 -1.02
C ALA A 684 -41.52 -0.50 -1.21
N ALA A 685 -41.35 0.74 -0.74
CA ALA A 685 -40.11 1.51 -0.82
C ALA A 685 -39.10 1.03 0.24
N THR A 686 -39.55 0.80 1.47
CA THR A 686 -38.71 0.22 2.54
C THR A 686 -38.37 -1.24 2.22
N GLY A 687 -39.34 -2.03 1.77
CA GLY A 687 -39.13 -3.40 1.31
C GLY A 687 -38.23 -3.48 0.07
N GLY A 688 -38.42 -2.57 -0.89
CA GLY A 688 -37.58 -2.42 -2.08
C GLY A 688 -36.15 -1.99 -1.73
N TRP A 689 -35.98 -1.12 -0.75
CA TRP A 689 -34.66 -0.73 -0.23
C TRP A 689 -33.94 -1.89 0.44
N VAL A 690 -34.62 -2.63 1.30
CA VAL A 690 -34.06 -3.82 1.97
C VAL A 690 -33.75 -4.91 0.94
N ALA A 691 -34.59 -5.10 -0.07
CA ALA A 691 -34.33 -6.03 -1.18
C ALA A 691 -33.14 -5.59 -2.05
N LEU A 692 -33.00 -4.28 -2.32
CA LEU A 692 -31.85 -3.70 -3.01
C LEU A 692 -30.57 -3.89 -2.20
N ILE A 693 -30.62 -3.66 -0.89
CA ILE A 693 -29.51 -3.93 0.03
C ILE A 693 -29.14 -5.41 0.00
N GLY A 694 -30.10 -6.31 0.19
CA GLY A 694 -29.86 -7.74 0.20
C GLY A 694 -29.30 -8.26 -1.12
N SER A 695 -29.80 -7.76 -2.25
CA SER A 695 -29.31 -8.12 -3.58
C SER A 695 -27.94 -7.52 -3.88
N THR A 696 -27.66 -6.29 -3.47
CA THR A 696 -26.36 -5.62 -3.67
C THR A 696 -25.28 -6.25 -2.80
N VAL A 697 -25.58 -6.57 -1.54
CA VAL A 697 -24.68 -7.31 -0.64
C VAL A 697 -24.42 -8.71 -1.21
N LYS A 698 -25.46 -9.44 -1.63
CA LYS A 698 -25.32 -10.74 -2.28
C LYS A 698 -24.46 -10.66 -3.55
N ALA A 699 -24.65 -9.63 -4.38
CA ALA A 699 -23.87 -9.42 -5.58
C ALA A 699 -22.39 -9.09 -5.26
N ALA A 700 -22.12 -8.28 -4.24
CA ALA A 700 -20.76 -8.00 -3.77
C ALA A 700 -20.01 -9.27 -3.30
N PHE A 701 -20.71 -10.23 -2.70
CA PHE A 701 -20.16 -11.55 -2.39
C PHE A 701 -20.02 -12.47 -3.61
N SER A 702 -20.70 -12.18 -4.71
CA SER A 702 -20.69 -12.94 -5.96
C SER A 702 -19.65 -12.46 -6.98
N ILE A 703 -18.83 -11.43 -6.66
CA ILE A 703 -17.85 -10.84 -7.59
C ILE A 703 -16.80 -11.85 -8.10
N LYS A 704 -16.69 -13.04 -7.48
CA LYS A 704 -15.86 -14.16 -7.98
C LYS A 704 -16.56 -15.12 -8.96
N THR A 705 -17.82 -14.90 -9.35
CA THR A 705 -18.52 -15.79 -10.29
C THR A 705 -18.71 -15.15 -11.66
N SER A 706 -18.11 -15.83 -12.65
CA SER A 706 -18.53 -15.93 -14.05
C SER A 706 -18.51 -14.66 -14.93
N LYS A 707 -17.38 -14.44 -15.62
CA LYS A 707 -17.45 -14.25 -17.08
C LYS A 707 -17.78 -15.60 -17.72
N GLU A 708 -19.04 -16.03 -17.62
CA GLU A 708 -19.53 -17.06 -18.54
C GLU A 708 -19.76 -16.40 -19.89
N THR A 709 -18.79 -16.54 -20.78
CA THR A 709 -19.03 -16.45 -22.23
C THR A 709 -19.86 -17.67 -22.62
N GLY A 710 -21.18 -17.60 -22.49
CA GLY A 710 -22.01 -18.74 -22.88
C GLY A 710 -23.50 -18.77 -22.50
N SER A 711 -24.13 -17.72 -21.95
CA SER A 711 -25.56 -17.45 -22.19
C SER A 711 -25.93 -16.05 -21.69
N THR A 712 -26.38 -15.20 -22.60
CA THR A 712 -26.83 -13.84 -22.30
C THR A 712 -28.24 -13.87 -21.70
N ASN A 713 -28.36 -14.18 -20.41
CA ASN A 713 -29.60 -13.94 -19.69
C ASN A 713 -29.65 -12.47 -19.27
N THR A 714 -30.70 -11.75 -19.69
CA THR A 714 -30.95 -10.33 -19.33
C THR A 714 -30.87 -10.09 -17.82
N PHE A 715 -31.20 -11.11 -17.03
CA PHE A 715 -31.11 -11.09 -15.57
C PHE A 715 -29.67 -11.04 -15.03
N SER A 716 -28.70 -11.71 -15.65
CA SER A 716 -27.29 -11.64 -15.21
C SER A 716 -26.64 -10.31 -15.60
N GLN A 717 -27.01 -9.75 -16.75
CA GLN A 717 -26.64 -8.37 -17.12
C GLN A 717 -27.26 -7.34 -16.18
N PHE A 718 -28.54 -7.51 -15.82
CA PHE A 718 -29.21 -6.66 -14.83
C PHE A 718 -28.52 -6.73 -13.46
N LEU A 719 -28.18 -7.92 -12.97
CA LEU A 719 -27.44 -8.09 -11.71
C LEU A 719 -26.02 -7.50 -11.76
N ASN A 720 -25.34 -7.53 -12.91
CA ASN A 720 -24.03 -6.89 -13.09
C ASN A 720 -24.12 -5.37 -13.15
N VAL A 721 -25.16 -4.81 -13.79
CA VAL A 721 -25.42 -3.37 -13.76
C VAL A 721 -25.80 -2.93 -12.35
N LEU A 722 -26.64 -3.72 -11.66
CA LEU A 722 -27.06 -3.46 -10.28
C LEU A 722 -25.89 -3.56 -9.29
N SER A 723 -24.93 -4.45 -9.51
CA SER A 723 -23.74 -4.55 -8.65
C SER A 723 -22.78 -3.36 -8.82
N LEU A 724 -22.71 -2.80 -10.04
CA LEU A 724 -21.92 -1.60 -10.34
C LEU A 724 -22.61 -0.31 -9.86
N ALA A 725 -23.93 -0.23 -10.01
CA ALA A 725 -24.74 0.96 -9.71
C ALA A 725 -25.28 0.98 -8.27
N GLY A 726 -25.51 -0.18 -7.66
CA GLY A 726 -26.07 -0.36 -6.31
C GLY A 726 -25.41 0.47 -5.20
N PRO A 727 -24.07 0.55 -5.10
CA PRO A 727 -23.40 1.45 -4.16
C PRO A 727 -23.83 2.91 -4.32
N TYR A 728 -23.88 3.40 -5.56
CA TYR A 728 -24.21 4.78 -5.87
C TYR A 728 -25.70 5.05 -5.65
N VAL A 729 -26.57 4.09 -6.00
CA VAL A 729 -28.01 4.16 -5.72
C VAL A 729 -28.26 4.19 -4.21
N PHE A 730 -27.54 3.38 -3.43
CA PHE A 730 -27.63 3.41 -1.97
C PHE A 730 -27.11 4.72 -1.39
N ALA A 731 -25.98 5.25 -1.87
CA ALA A 731 -25.42 6.53 -1.42
C ALA A 731 -26.37 7.70 -1.73
N LEU A 732 -26.81 7.82 -2.98
CA LEU A 732 -27.82 8.78 -3.42
C LEU A 732 -29.10 8.63 -2.61
N GLY A 733 -29.44 7.38 -2.36
CA GLY A 733 -30.56 7.00 -1.58
C GLY A 733 -30.54 7.49 -0.13
N LEU A 734 -29.43 7.29 0.59
CA LEU A 734 -29.24 7.85 1.92
C LEU A 734 -29.39 9.37 1.90
N LEU A 735 -28.84 10.04 0.88
CA LEU A 735 -28.96 11.48 0.71
C LEU A 735 -30.41 11.95 0.43
N ILE A 736 -31.28 11.07 -0.08
CA ILE A 736 -32.70 11.37 -0.30
C ILE A 736 -33.52 11.13 0.98
N PHE A 737 -33.30 10.02 1.70
CA PHE A 737 -34.12 9.63 2.84
C PHE A 737 -33.70 10.28 4.17
N LEU A 738 -32.40 10.46 4.42
CA LEU A 738 -31.91 11.09 5.67
C LEU A 738 -32.49 12.49 5.94
N PRO A 739 -32.67 13.36 4.93
CA PRO A 739 -33.35 14.65 5.12
C PRO A 739 -34.76 14.56 5.71
N GLY A 740 -35.46 13.44 5.54
CA GLY A 740 -36.75 13.19 6.19
C GLY A 740 -36.69 13.11 7.72
N LEU A 741 -35.50 12.91 8.30
CA LEU A 741 -35.29 12.93 9.75
C LEU A 741 -35.16 14.36 10.31
N ILE A 742 -34.99 15.37 9.44
CA ILE A 742 -34.79 16.77 9.85
C ILE A 742 -36.06 17.33 10.53
N PRO A 743 -37.28 17.22 9.96
CA PRO A 743 -38.48 17.75 10.61
C PRO A 743 -38.78 17.10 11.98
N PRO A 744 -38.74 15.75 12.15
CA PRO A 744 -38.89 15.12 13.46
C PRO A 744 -37.82 15.55 14.48
N ALA A 745 -36.57 15.73 14.05
CA ALA A 745 -35.49 16.18 14.94
C ALA A 745 -35.73 17.62 15.42
N LEU A 746 -36.15 18.52 14.52
CA LEU A 746 -36.53 19.89 14.87
C LEU A 746 -37.74 19.94 15.80
N TRP A 747 -38.76 19.10 15.54
CA TRP A 747 -39.93 18.96 16.41
C TRP A 747 -39.55 18.52 17.83
N LEU A 748 -38.67 17.51 17.95
CA LEU A 748 -38.19 17.04 19.24
C LEU A 748 -37.40 18.14 19.97
N ALA A 749 -36.53 18.86 19.26
CA ALA A 749 -35.78 19.98 19.83
C ALA A 749 -36.72 21.05 20.40
N ASN A 750 -37.78 21.41 19.68
CA ASN A 750 -38.80 22.36 20.16
C ASN A 750 -39.49 21.85 21.43
N LYS A 751 -39.87 20.58 21.46
CA LYS A 751 -40.52 19.97 22.63
C LYS A 751 -39.61 20.00 23.87
N VAL A 752 -38.32 19.72 23.70
CA VAL A 752 -37.33 19.77 24.78
C VAL A 752 -37.15 21.20 25.30
N ILE A 753 -37.06 22.19 24.41
CA ILE A 753 -36.90 23.59 24.81
C ILE A 753 -38.14 24.08 25.59
N ASN A 754 -39.33 23.72 25.11
CA ASN A 754 -40.59 24.04 25.80
C ASN A 754 -40.68 23.38 27.19
N LEU A 755 -40.17 22.16 27.34
CA LEU A 755 -40.09 21.46 28.64
C LEU A 755 -39.10 22.13 29.61
N LEU A 756 -38.04 22.76 29.12
CA LEU A 756 -37.05 23.48 29.93
C LEU A 756 -37.50 24.90 30.32
N GLY A 757 -38.78 25.24 30.11
CA GLY A 757 -39.37 26.53 30.50
C GLY A 757 -39.10 27.68 29.53
N GLY A 758 -38.53 27.40 28.35
CA GLY A 758 -38.39 28.40 27.29
C GLY A 758 -39.67 28.52 26.47
N GLN A 759 -40.45 29.58 26.67
CA GLN A 759 -41.42 30.03 25.65
C GLN A 759 -40.66 30.92 24.67
N MET A 760 -40.42 30.43 23.46
CA MET A 760 -39.64 31.14 22.44
C MET A 760 -40.49 31.27 21.16
N PRO A 761 -40.53 32.45 20.52
CA PRO A 761 -41.29 32.65 19.28
C PRO A 761 -40.79 31.73 18.17
N ASP A 762 -41.69 31.04 17.47
CA ASP A 762 -41.34 30.13 16.36
C ASP A 762 -40.73 30.87 15.15
N ASP A 763 -40.87 32.20 15.09
CA ASP A 763 -40.63 33.02 13.89
C ASP A 763 -39.34 33.86 13.97
N ALA A 764 -38.59 33.79 15.06
CA ALA A 764 -37.34 34.56 15.21
C ALA A 764 -36.20 33.89 14.44
N HIS A 765 -35.76 34.48 13.31
CA HIS A 765 -34.67 33.94 12.46
C HIS A 765 -33.42 33.52 13.26
N GLY A 766 -32.97 34.34 14.20
CA GLY A 766 -31.85 34.03 15.11
C GLY A 766 -32.00 32.71 15.88
N TYR A 767 -33.23 32.34 16.23
CA TYR A 767 -33.54 31.09 16.93
C TYR A 767 -33.48 29.88 15.99
N VAL A 768 -33.92 30.02 14.74
CA VAL A 768 -33.81 28.98 13.70
C VAL A 768 -32.34 28.67 13.40
N HIS A 769 -31.49 29.71 13.29
CA HIS A 769 -30.05 29.54 13.09
C HIS A 769 -29.40 28.81 14.27
N LEU A 770 -29.71 29.23 15.50
CA LEU A 770 -29.15 28.62 16.71
C LEU A 770 -29.55 27.15 16.86
N LYS A 771 -30.80 26.79 16.52
CA LYS A 771 -31.25 25.39 16.51
C LYS A 771 -30.51 24.52 15.51
N ASN A 772 -30.43 24.97 14.24
CA ASN A 772 -29.73 24.22 13.19
C ASN A 772 -28.24 24.07 13.51
N LEU A 773 -27.62 25.14 14.04
CA LEU A 773 -26.23 25.11 14.51
C LEU A 773 -26.06 24.13 15.68
N ALA A 774 -26.95 24.18 16.68
CA ALA A 774 -26.91 23.28 17.83
C ALA A 774 -27.07 21.81 17.40
N LEU A 775 -28.03 21.49 16.54
CA LEU A 775 -28.24 20.14 16.03
C LEU A 775 -27.06 19.66 15.18
N MET A 776 -26.52 20.52 14.31
CA MET A 776 -25.29 20.22 13.56
C MET A 776 -24.13 19.88 14.51
N LEU A 777 -23.90 20.70 15.53
CA LEU A 777 -22.84 20.49 16.51
C LEU A 777 -23.08 19.23 17.37
N ILE A 778 -24.32 18.95 17.77
CA ILE A 778 -24.69 17.75 18.53
C ILE A 778 -24.46 16.50 17.67
N CYS A 779 -24.94 16.46 16.44
CA CYS A 779 -24.72 15.35 15.52
C CYS A 779 -23.23 15.14 15.25
N PHE A 780 -22.49 16.22 14.99
CA PHE A 780 -21.05 16.14 14.77
C PHE A 780 -20.30 15.67 16.02
N LEU A 781 -20.62 16.20 17.20
CA LEU A 781 -20.01 15.80 18.47
C LEU A 781 -20.34 14.35 18.82
N ALA A 782 -21.59 13.92 18.64
CA ALA A 782 -21.99 12.54 18.83
C ALA A 782 -21.25 11.60 17.88
N ALA A 783 -21.17 11.95 16.58
CA ALA A 783 -20.38 11.19 15.61
C ALA A 783 -18.89 11.15 16.00
N TYR A 784 -18.33 12.25 16.47
CA TYR A 784 -16.94 12.35 16.91
C TYR A 784 -16.66 11.48 18.13
N LEU A 785 -17.50 11.55 19.17
CA LEU A 785 -17.37 10.76 20.40
C LEU A 785 -17.55 9.26 20.10
N LEU A 786 -18.54 8.91 19.29
CA LEU A 786 -18.77 7.53 18.86
C LEU A 786 -17.62 7.02 17.99
N ALA A 787 -17.11 7.79 17.02
CA ALA A 787 -15.97 7.39 16.18
C ALA A 787 -14.64 7.24 16.94
N ARG A 788 -14.54 7.84 18.14
CA ARG A 788 -13.41 7.63 19.06
C ARG A 788 -13.55 6.32 19.83
N GLN A 789 -14.77 5.91 20.16
CA GLN A 789 -15.05 4.67 20.92
C GLN A 789 -15.19 3.45 20.01
N ILE A 790 -15.78 3.64 18.83
CA ILE A 790 -16.01 2.63 17.81
C ILE A 790 -14.76 2.60 16.92
N GLY A 791 -13.76 1.83 17.36
CA GLY A 791 -12.54 1.59 16.60
C GLY A 791 -12.85 0.94 15.25
N VAL A 792 -12.09 1.35 14.22
CA VAL A 792 -12.31 0.88 12.83
C VAL A 792 -12.09 -0.61 12.71
N ASN A 793 -11.17 -1.17 13.49
CA ASN A 793 -10.93 -2.60 13.50
C ASN A 793 -11.81 -3.34 14.53
N GLU A 794 -11.97 -2.78 15.73
CA GLU A 794 -12.70 -3.38 16.87
C GLU A 794 -14.11 -3.82 16.49
N PHE A 795 -14.86 -2.93 15.83
CA PHE A 795 -16.24 -3.19 15.44
C PHE A 795 -16.36 -3.72 14.00
N SER A 796 -15.27 -4.16 13.36
CA SER A 796 -15.33 -4.83 12.06
C SER A 796 -15.66 -6.33 12.20
N MET A 797 -15.91 -7.02 11.08
CA MET A 797 -16.08 -8.48 11.08
C MET A 797 -14.76 -9.25 11.28
N TYR A 798 -13.62 -8.56 11.27
CA TYR A 798 -12.30 -9.16 11.45
C TYR A 798 -12.17 -9.97 12.74
N HIS A 799 -12.54 -9.41 13.90
CA HIS A 799 -12.38 -10.11 15.18
C HIS A 799 -13.23 -11.37 15.27
N PHE A 800 -14.47 -11.31 14.74
CA PHE A 800 -15.34 -12.48 14.65
C PHE A 800 -14.69 -13.57 13.80
N TYR A 801 -14.26 -13.23 12.58
CA TYR A 801 -13.62 -14.15 11.64
C TYR A 801 -12.32 -14.74 12.20
N ARG A 802 -11.45 -13.91 12.76
CA ARG A 802 -10.20 -14.32 13.42
C ARG A 802 -10.44 -15.35 14.51
N ASN A 803 -11.39 -15.10 15.41
CA ASN A 803 -11.66 -16.00 16.54
C ASN A 803 -12.20 -17.36 16.07
N ARG A 804 -13.01 -17.38 15.00
CA ARG A 804 -13.50 -18.64 14.40
C ARG A 804 -12.36 -19.43 13.76
N LEU A 805 -11.44 -18.78 13.05
CA LEU A 805 -10.24 -19.44 12.51
C LEU A 805 -9.32 -19.96 13.60
N VAL A 806 -9.04 -19.16 14.64
CA VAL A 806 -8.20 -19.57 15.78
C VAL A 806 -8.78 -20.84 16.42
N ARG A 807 -10.08 -20.89 16.67
CA ARG A 807 -10.75 -22.07 17.24
C ARG A 807 -10.65 -23.30 16.33
N ALA A 808 -10.89 -23.13 15.03
CA ALA A 808 -10.91 -24.24 14.07
C ALA A 808 -9.51 -24.80 13.81
N TYR A 809 -8.53 -23.94 13.54
CA TYR A 809 -7.18 -24.34 13.15
C TYR A 809 -6.23 -24.40 14.35
N LEU A 810 -6.06 -23.31 15.10
CA LEU A 810 -5.10 -23.34 16.21
C LEU A 810 -5.62 -24.19 17.38
N GLY A 811 -6.91 -24.16 17.69
CA GLY A 811 -7.51 -24.99 18.73
C GLY A 811 -7.40 -26.49 18.46
N ALA A 812 -7.35 -26.91 17.19
CA ALA A 812 -7.17 -28.32 16.79
C ALA A 812 -5.88 -28.94 17.33
N THR A 813 -4.84 -28.13 17.51
CA THR A 813 -3.50 -28.62 17.88
C THR A 813 -3.27 -28.63 19.40
N ARG A 814 -4.28 -28.25 20.20
CA ARG A 814 -4.26 -28.40 21.66
C ARG A 814 -4.63 -29.83 22.06
N ARG A 815 -3.98 -30.35 23.10
CA ARG A 815 -4.36 -31.64 23.72
C ARG A 815 -5.78 -31.56 24.29
N SER A 816 -6.51 -32.67 24.19
CA SER A 816 -7.94 -32.71 24.55
C SER A 816 -8.17 -32.37 26.02
N THR A 817 -7.40 -33.02 26.88
CA THR A 817 -7.43 -32.84 28.33
C THR A 817 -7.14 -31.41 28.74
N ASP A 818 -6.17 -30.76 28.08
CA ASP A 818 -5.71 -29.43 28.47
C ASP A 818 -6.74 -28.39 28.04
N ARG A 819 -7.23 -28.49 26.80
CA ARG A 819 -8.24 -27.58 26.26
C ARG A 819 -9.58 -27.71 26.97
N GLN A 820 -10.00 -28.92 27.35
CA GLN A 820 -11.26 -29.11 28.10
C GLN A 820 -11.25 -28.41 29.47
N ARG A 821 -10.07 -28.22 30.07
CA ARG A 821 -9.91 -27.51 31.36
C ARG A 821 -9.91 -26.00 31.22
N THR A 822 -9.48 -25.47 30.07
CA THR A 822 -9.27 -24.03 29.85
C THR A 822 -10.32 -23.38 28.94
N ALA A 823 -10.93 -24.15 28.04
CA ALA A 823 -11.95 -23.65 27.13
C ALA A 823 -13.24 -23.30 27.88
N ASN A 824 -13.82 -22.16 27.51
CA ASN A 824 -15.11 -21.75 28.03
C ASN A 824 -16.21 -22.68 27.48
N PRO A 825 -17.00 -23.35 28.33
CA PRO A 825 -17.96 -24.36 27.89
C PRO A 825 -19.16 -23.76 27.12
N PHE A 826 -19.48 -22.49 27.35
CA PHE A 826 -20.58 -21.81 26.68
C PHE A 826 -20.23 -21.36 25.27
N THR A 827 -19.07 -20.74 25.08
CA THR A 827 -18.63 -20.19 23.78
C THR A 827 -17.78 -21.19 22.97
N GLY A 828 -17.18 -22.17 23.63
CA GLY A 828 -16.20 -23.09 23.05
C GLY A 828 -14.86 -22.44 22.71
N PHE A 829 -14.64 -21.17 23.09
CA PHE A 829 -13.37 -20.46 22.90
C PHE A 829 -12.40 -20.69 24.06
N ASP A 830 -11.12 -20.70 23.73
CA ASP A 830 -10.02 -20.81 24.69
C ASP A 830 -8.98 -19.72 24.33
N ASN A 831 -8.59 -18.93 25.32
CA ASN A 831 -7.58 -17.87 25.12
C ASN A 831 -6.18 -18.46 24.85
N LEU A 832 -5.93 -19.72 25.21
CA LEU A 832 -4.69 -20.46 24.94
C LEU A 832 -4.71 -21.19 23.59
N ASP A 833 -5.79 -21.07 22.81
CA ASP A 833 -5.80 -21.59 21.43
C ASP A 833 -4.81 -20.81 20.54
N ASP A 834 -4.56 -19.53 20.83
CA ASP A 834 -3.66 -18.66 20.05
C ASP A 834 -2.33 -18.40 20.78
N GLU A 835 -1.28 -18.15 20.00
CA GLU A 835 0.09 -17.97 20.48
C GLU A 835 0.74 -16.75 19.84
N LYS A 836 1.65 -16.09 20.56
CA LYS A 836 2.42 -14.96 20.01
C LYS A 836 3.32 -15.46 18.87
N LEU A 837 3.37 -14.69 17.77
CA LEU A 837 4.16 -15.06 16.60
C LEU A 837 5.67 -15.06 16.92
N SER A 838 6.12 -14.12 17.76
CA SER A 838 7.49 -14.08 18.31
C SER A 838 7.85 -15.35 19.10
N LYS A 839 6.90 -15.87 19.89
CA LYS A 839 7.05 -17.12 20.65
C LYS A 839 7.02 -18.39 19.78
N MET A 840 6.91 -18.28 18.46
CA MET A 840 7.08 -19.44 17.59
C MET A 840 8.52 -19.96 17.58
N ARG A 841 9.46 -19.14 18.07
CA ARG A 841 10.84 -19.51 18.37
C ARG A 841 10.95 -20.01 19.82
N ASN A 842 11.77 -21.02 20.04
CA ASN A 842 12.21 -21.52 21.35
C ASN A 842 13.71 -21.20 21.56
N GLU A 843 14.30 -21.57 22.70
CA GLU A 843 15.75 -21.37 22.99
C GLU A 843 16.69 -21.96 21.93
N TYR A 844 16.26 -23.01 21.23
CA TYR A 844 16.96 -23.73 20.16
C TYR A 844 16.50 -23.29 18.75
N GLY A 845 15.66 -22.27 18.62
CA GLY A 845 15.15 -21.73 17.35
C GLY A 845 13.72 -22.17 17.00
N TYR A 846 13.39 -22.32 15.71
CA TYR A 846 12.07 -22.78 15.27
C TYR A 846 12.05 -24.29 14.98
N TYR A 847 10.99 -25.02 15.35
CA TYR A 847 10.96 -26.50 15.31
C TYR A 847 10.64 -27.11 13.92
N GLY A 848 10.11 -26.35 12.96
CA GLY A 848 9.73 -26.82 11.61
C GLY A 848 10.25 -25.89 10.50
N PRO A 849 9.61 -25.80 9.32
CA PRO A 849 9.96 -24.77 8.32
C PRO A 849 9.57 -23.36 8.78
N TYR A 850 10.47 -22.39 8.63
CA TYR A 850 10.30 -21.00 9.07
C TYR A 850 9.07 -20.36 8.40
N PRO A 851 8.07 -19.90 9.17
CA PRO A 851 6.80 -19.47 8.62
C PRO A 851 6.86 -18.02 8.14
N VAL A 852 6.41 -17.81 6.91
CA VAL A 852 6.22 -16.50 6.27
C VAL A 852 4.75 -16.38 5.88
N LEU A 853 3.99 -15.59 6.63
CA LEU A 853 2.58 -15.32 6.32
C LEU A 853 2.49 -14.04 5.51
N ASN A 854 2.06 -14.17 4.26
CA ASN A 854 2.01 -13.07 3.31
C ASN A 854 0.66 -12.34 3.41
N THR A 855 0.71 -11.02 3.39
CA THR A 855 -0.44 -10.12 3.37
C THR A 855 -0.22 -9.04 2.33
N ALA A 856 -1.30 -8.42 1.86
CA ALA A 856 -1.20 -7.30 0.93
C ALA A 856 -1.31 -5.98 1.68
N LEU A 857 -0.26 -5.16 1.57
CA LEU A 857 -0.27 -3.75 1.95
C LEU A 857 -0.99 -2.95 0.87
N ASN A 858 -2.19 -2.45 1.18
CA ASN A 858 -2.97 -1.67 0.23
C ASN A 858 -2.39 -0.26 0.06
N ALA A 859 -2.20 0.13 -1.20
CA ALA A 859 -1.59 1.38 -1.61
C ALA A 859 -2.34 1.94 -2.83
N SER A 860 -3.63 2.28 -2.69
CA SER A 860 -4.42 2.82 -3.82
C SER A 860 -4.04 4.24 -4.21
N GLN A 861 -3.31 4.97 -3.36
CA GLN A 861 -2.67 6.24 -3.68
C GLN A 861 -1.15 6.08 -3.65
N VAL A 862 -0.57 5.59 -4.75
CA VAL A 862 0.89 5.62 -4.93
C VAL A 862 1.25 6.92 -5.66
N THR A 863 2.30 7.61 -5.20
CA THR A 863 2.82 8.78 -5.92
C THR A 863 3.56 8.42 -7.19
N ASP A 864 3.96 7.15 -7.32
CA ASP A 864 4.83 6.67 -8.36
C ASP A 864 3.95 5.93 -9.40
N LEU A 865 3.98 6.44 -10.63
CA LEU A 865 3.12 5.99 -11.74
C LEU A 865 3.37 4.52 -12.12
N ASP A 866 4.57 3.99 -11.82
CA ASP A 866 4.97 2.59 -12.06
C ASP A 866 4.19 1.57 -11.21
N ARG A 867 3.47 2.02 -10.18
CA ARG A 867 2.76 1.18 -9.20
C ARG A 867 1.26 1.43 -9.15
N GLN A 868 0.75 2.31 -10.01
CA GLN A 868 -0.66 2.70 -10.01
C GLN A 868 -1.60 1.52 -10.30
N ASP A 869 -1.20 0.61 -11.19
CA ASP A 869 -2.03 -0.56 -11.56
C ASP A 869 -2.00 -1.68 -10.50
N ARG A 870 -0.96 -1.71 -9.65
CA ARG A 870 -0.78 -2.79 -8.66
C ARG A 870 -1.65 -2.57 -7.43
N MET A 871 -1.77 -1.30 -7.00
CA MET A 871 -2.53 -0.84 -5.82
C MET A 871 -2.24 -1.59 -4.50
N ALA A 872 -1.26 -2.50 -4.46
CA ALA A 872 -0.85 -3.28 -3.29
C ALA A 872 0.60 -3.77 -3.40
N GLU A 873 1.19 -4.09 -2.26
CA GLU A 873 2.57 -4.58 -2.11
C GLU A 873 2.67 -5.72 -1.07
N SER A 874 3.75 -6.48 -1.10
CA SER A 874 4.01 -7.56 -0.14
C SER A 874 4.29 -7.01 1.28
N PHE A 875 3.50 -7.47 2.26
CA PHE A 875 3.77 -7.28 3.68
C PHE A 875 3.81 -8.65 4.35
N ILE A 876 4.88 -8.96 5.08
CA ILE A 876 5.06 -10.26 5.72
C ILE A 876 4.90 -10.18 7.24
N PHE A 877 4.30 -11.23 7.80
CA PHE A 877 4.39 -11.57 9.21
C PHE A 877 5.27 -12.81 9.35
N SER A 878 6.39 -12.69 10.08
CA SER A 878 7.27 -13.80 10.42
C SER A 878 7.62 -13.78 11.92
N PRO A 879 8.16 -14.87 12.50
CA PRO A 879 8.55 -14.90 13.90
C PRO A 879 9.59 -13.86 14.31
N LEU A 880 10.52 -13.50 13.42
CA LEU A 880 11.56 -12.50 13.70
C LEU A 880 11.08 -11.07 13.43
N PHE A 881 10.53 -10.84 12.24
CA PHE A 881 10.20 -9.51 11.75
C PHE A 881 8.83 -9.42 11.06
N CYS A 882 8.19 -8.26 11.18
CA CYS A 882 7.01 -7.87 10.43
C CYS A 882 7.30 -6.59 9.65
N GLY A 883 6.84 -6.52 8.40
CA GLY A 883 7.07 -5.33 7.58
C GLY A 883 7.00 -5.56 6.08
N PHE A 884 7.51 -4.57 5.36
CA PHE A 884 7.54 -4.51 3.90
C PHE A 884 8.78 -3.75 3.44
N ASP A 885 9.16 -3.94 2.16
CA ASP A 885 10.31 -3.25 1.59
C ASP A 885 10.18 -3.09 0.06
N PHE A 886 10.21 -1.83 -0.38
CA PHE A 886 10.11 -1.36 -1.77
C PHE A 886 11.46 -0.94 -2.39
N SER A 887 12.57 -1.05 -1.65
CA SER A 887 13.84 -0.35 -1.90
C SER A 887 14.76 -0.99 -2.95
N MET A 888 14.42 -2.16 -3.50
CA MET A 888 15.32 -2.88 -4.40
C MET A 888 15.64 -2.15 -5.72
N ILE A 889 14.81 -1.20 -6.15
CA ILE A 889 15.01 -0.44 -7.40
C ILE A 889 15.51 1.00 -7.15
N LYS A 890 15.30 1.57 -5.95
CA LYS A 890 15.60 2.99 -5.65
C LYS A 890 16.37 3.13 -4.35
N ALA A 891 17.55 3.76 -4.37
CA ALA A 891 18.17 4.26 -3.15
C ALA A 891 17.18 5.19 -2.45
N SER A 892 16.79 4.73 -1.27
CA SER A 892 15.67 5.17 -0.49
C SER A 892 15.94 6.52 0.17
N ALA A 893 15.64 7.63 -0.53
CA ALA A 893 15.29 8.90 0.10
C ALA A 893 14.65 9.86 -0.92
N ASN A 894 13.34 9.73 -1.20
CA ASN A 894 12.67 10.77 -1.97
C ASN A 894 12.76 12.12 -1.23
N GLY A 895 13.25 13.16 -1.92
CA GLY A 895 13.67 14.47 -1.40
C GLY A 895 12.70 15.21 -0.47
N MET A 896 11.44 14.81 -0.46
CA MET A 896 10.34 15.59 0.13
C MET A 896 9.61 14.91 1.29
N THR A 897 9.75 13.59 1.51
CA THR A 897 8.87 12.89 2.47
C THR A 897 9.59 11.78 3.23
N LYS A 898 10.14 12.13 4.41
CA LYS A 898 10.32 11.36 5.67
C LYS A 898 9.98 9.84 5.70
N SER A 899 10.40 9.03 4.73
CA SER A 899 10.20 7.58 4.78
C SER A 899 11.23 6.88 3.93
N TYR A 900 12.02 6.01 4.56
CA TYR A 900 12.76 4.98 3.84
C TYR A 900 11.78 4.10 3.08
N ASP A 901 12.18 3.55 1.94
CA ASP A 901 11.33 2.65 1.15
C ASP A 901 11.27 1.22 1.72
N TYR A 902 11.89 0.99 2.87
CA TYR A 902 11.80 -0.24 3.67
C TYR A 902 11.27 0.02 5.09
N ALA A 903 10.72 -1.02 5.73
CA ALA A 903 9.96 -0.89 6.95
C ALA A 903 9.81 -2.20 7.76
N PHE A 904 10.91 -2.87 8.11
CA PHE A 904 10.83 -4.05 8.98
C PHE A 904 11.02 -3.73 10.46
N ARG A 905 10.18 -4.33 11.31
CA ARG A 905 10.20 -4.20 12.77
C ARG A 905 10.26 -5.56 13.43
N GLN A 906 10.93 -5.66 14.58
CA GLN A 906 10.91 -6.88 15.37
C GLN A 906 9.48 -7.26 15.75
N THR A 907 9.12 -8.51 15.49
CA THR A 907 7.76 -9.01 15.70
C THR A 907 7.31 -8.85 17.14
N GLU A 908 8.20 -9.04 18.12
CA GLU A 908 7.89 -8.93 19.55
C GLU A 908 7.39 -7.53 19.96
N HIS A 909 7.79 -6.47 19.26
CA HIS A 909 7.44 -5.10 19.63
C HIS A 909 6.47 -4.45 18.64
N TYR A 910 6.12 -5.14 17.54
CA TYR A 910 5.30 -4.57 16.48
C TYR A 910 3.80 -4.64 16.82
N ALA A 911 3.10 -3.52 16.61
CA ALA A 911 1.66 -3.31 16.75
C ALA A 911 1.01 -3.57 18.11
N PHE A 912 1.54 -4.48 18.94
CA PHE A 912 1.00 -4.85 20.24
C PHE A 912 2.10 -4.80 21.28
N LYS A 913 1.90 -4.00 22.33
CA LYS A 913 2.86 -3.86 23.44
C LYS A 913 3.11 -5.17 24.18
N ASP A 914 2.13 -6.07 24.19
CA ASP A 914 2.20 -7.36 24.87
C ASP A 914 2.90 -8.43 24.03
N GLY A 915 4.11 -8.18 23.54
CA GLY A 915 4.93 -9.17 22.84
C GLY A 915 4.53 -9.43 21.37
N GLY A 916 3.86 -8.48 20.72
CA GLY A 916 3.63 -8.52 19.27
C GLY A 916 2.34 -9.20 18.80
N PRO A 917 2.15 -9.33 17.47
CA PRO A 917 0.98 -9.99 16.90
C PRO A 917 0.99 -11.48 17.21
N THR A 918 -0.20 -12.08 17.33
CA THR A 918 -0.35 -13.53 17.44
C THR A 918 -0.34 -14.18 16.06
N ILE A 919 -0.06 -15.49 16.01
CA ILE A 919 -0.17 -16.26 14.76
C ILE A 919 -1.61 -16.24 14.23
N GLY A 920 -2.61 -16.24 15.11
CA GLY A 920 -4.02 -16.05 14.73
C GLY A 920 -4.32 -14.70 14.08
N THR A 921 -3.71 -13.62 14.56
CA THR A 921 -3.81 -12.29 13.95
C THR A 921 -3.17 -12.26 12.55
N ALA A 922 -1.98 -12.84 12.40
CA ALA A 922 -1.30 -12.93 11.11
C ALA A 922 -2.10 -13.79 10.10
N MET A 923 -2.57 -14.96 10.54
CA MET A 923 -3.40 -15.88 9.75
C MET A 923 -4.70 -15.22 9.26
N ALA A 924 -5.45 -14.58 10.16
CA ALA A 924 -6.70 -13.92 9.78
C ALA A 924 -6.48 -12.71 8.86
N THR A 925 -5.38 -11.96 9.05
CA THR A 925 -5.06 -10.83 8.16
C THR A 925 -4.68 -11.34 6.77
N SER A 926 -3.93 -12.44 6.68
CA SER A 926 -3.59 -13.10 5.42
C SER A 926 -4.79 -13.67 4.67
N GLY A 927 -5.88 -14.04 5.38
CA GLY A 927 -7.14 -14.54 4.79
C GLY A 927 -8.26 -13.52 4.64
N ALA A 928 -7.98 -12.23 4.85
CA ALA A 928 -8.98 -11.15 4.83
C ALA A 928 -9.44 -10.79 3.39
N ALA A 929 -10.03 -11.76 2.68
CA ALA A 929 -10.34 -11.67 1.26
C ALA A 929 -11.39 -10.60 0.93
N VAL A 930 -12.31 -10.31 1.85
CA VAL A 930 -13.34 -9.29 1.67
C VAL A 930 -12.93 -8.02 2.43
N ASN A 931 -12.60 -6.97 1.69
CA ASN A 931 -12.08 -5.73 2.28
C ASN A 931 -12.41 -4.52 1.38
N PRO A 932 -12.62 -3.30 1.90
CA PRO A 932 -12.85 -2.13 1.04
C PRO A 932 -11.68 -1.82 0.10
N ASN A 933 -10.47 -2.21 0.49
CA ASN A 933 -9.27 -2.10 -0.33
C ASN A 933 -8.69 -3.51 -0.56
N GLN A 934 -8.65 -3.93 -1.82
CA GLN A 934 -8.30 -5.29 -2.27
C GLN A 934 -7.17 -5.28 -3.32
N GLY A 935 -6.16 -4.42 -3.12
CA GLY A 935 -5.10 -4.22 -4.13
C GLY A 935 -5.68 -3.92 -5.51
N TYR A 936 -5.26 -4.68 -6.52
CA TYR A 936 -5.69 -4.51 -7.92
C TYR A 936 -7.20 -4.74 -8.16
N HIS A 937 -7.93 -5.34 -7.22
CA HIS A 937 -9.39 -5.49 -7.27
C HIS A 937 -10.16 -4.31 -6.64
N SER A 938 -9.46 -3.27 -6.16
CA SER A 938 -10.09 -2.15 -5.47
C SER A 938 -10.98 -1.32 -6.41
N SER A 939 -12.25 -1.14 -6.05
CA SER A 939 -13.15 -0.19 -6.69
C SER A 939 -13.80 0.71 -5.64
N ALA A 940 -13.98 2.00 -5.93
CA ALA A 940 -14.62 2.93 -4.99
C ALA A 940 -16.06 2.50 -4.64
N ALA A 941 -16.77 1.92 -5.60
CA ALA A 941 -18.10 1.35 -5.46
C ALA A 941 -18.14 0.20 -4.44
N THR A 942 -17.29 -0.83 -4.63
CA THR A 942 -17.21 -1.97 -3.72
C THR A 942 -16.71 -1.54 -2.34
N ALA A 943 -15.74 -0.62 -2.28
CA ALA A 943 -15.21 -0.08 -1.04
C ALA A 943 -16.29 0.59 -0.19
N PHE A 944 -17.12 1.41 -0.82
CA PHE A 944 -18.25 2.06 -0.17
C PHE A 944 -19.23 1.05 0.43
N LEU A 945 -19.68 0.06 -0.35
CA LEU A 945 -20.60 -0.97 0.15
C LEU A 945 -20.03 -1.78 1.31
N LEU A 946 -18.81 -2.30 1.16
CA LEU A 946 -18.18 -3.14 2.18
C LEU A 946 -17.95 -2.36 3.48
N THR A 947 -17.71 -1.05 3.39
CA THR A 947 -17.56 -0.18 4.56
C THR A 947 -18.90 0.09 5.23
N VAL A 948 -19.95 0.45 4.47
CA VAL A 948 -21.28 0.74 5.04
C VAL A 948 -21.94 -0.50 5.65
N PHE A 949 -21.79 -1.67 5.02
CA PHE A 949 -22.29 -2.94 5.55
C PHE A 949 -21.29 -3.65 6.46
N ASN A 950 -20.18 -2.99 6.77
CA ASN A 950 -19.16 -3.46 7.68
C ASN A 950 -18.73 -4.93 7.44
N VAL A 951 -18.59 -5.29 6.16
CA VAL A 951 -18.17 -6.63 5.71
C VAL A 951 -16.63 -6.71 5.64
N GLN A 952 -15.95 -5.66 6.08
CA GLN A 952 -14.50 -5.59 6.13
C GLN A 952 -13.89 -6.67 7.03
N LEU A 953 -12.99 -7.47 6.46
CA LEU A 953 -12.11 -8.41 7.16
C LEU A 953 -10.66 -7.91 7.24
N GLY A 954 -10.25 -6.91 6.45
CA GLY A 954 -8.90 -6.36 6.54
C GLY A 954 -8.72 -5.43 7.74
N ARG A 955 -7.48 -5.04 8.04
CA ARG A 955 -7.15 -4.30 9.25
C ARG A 955 -6.25 -3.09 9.00
N TRP A 956 -6.50 -2.00 9.70
CA TRP A 956 -5.56 -0.89 9.87
C TRP A 956 -4.55 -1.20 10.98
N ILE A 957 -3.26 -1.08 10.72
CA ILE A 957 -2.19 -1.36 11.70
C ILE A 957 -1.15 -0.23 11.67
N GLY A 958 -0.47 0.00 12.78
CA GLY A 958 0.53 1.06 12.91
C GLY A 958 1.60 0.98 11.83
N ASN A 959 1.88 2.10 11.16
CA ASN A 959 2.87 2.14 10.10
C ASN A 959 4.28 1.87 10.67
N PRO A 960 4.99 0.82 10.23
CA PRO A 960 6.33 0.51 10.72
C PRO A 960 7.36 1.63 10.50
N ARG A 961 7.10 2.58 9.59
CA ARG A 961 7.96 3.74 9.32
C ARG A 961 7.72 4.92 10.26
N LYS A 962 6.66 4.90 11.07
CA LYS A 962 6.21 6.03 11.91
C LYS A 962 6.24 5.66 13.39
N SER A 963 6.02 6.65 14.26
CA SER A 963 5.95 6.46 15.73
C SER A 963 4.78 5.57 16.17
N THR A 964 3.76 5.43 15.34
CA THR A 964 2.58 4.59 15.56
C THR A 964 2.81 3.09 15.37
N TRP A 965 4.01 2.64 14.97
CA TRP A 965 4.32 1.23 14.67
C TRP A 965 3.99 0.22 15.79
N GLN A 966 3.92 0.66 17.05
CA GLN A 966 3.53 -0.15 18.21
C GLN A 966 2.02 -0.16 18.49
N SER A 967 1.21 0.45 17.62
CA SER A 967 -0.24 0.57 17.77
C SER A 967 -0.99 -0.38 16.84
N SER A 968 -1.95 -1.13 17.40
CA SER A 968 -2.73 -2.13 16.66
C SER A 968 -3.96 -1.55 15.97
N ASP A 969 -4.37 -0.33 16.32
CA ASP A 969 -5.58 0.32 15.84
C ASP A 969 -5.40 1.85 15.85
N PRO A 970 -5.95 2.60 14.87
CA PRO A 970 -6.08 4.05 14.98
C PRO A 970 -6.82 4.49 16.24
N GLY A 971 -6.23 5.42 17.01
CA GLY A 971 -6.89 6.01 18.17
C GLY A 971 -8.12 6.87 17.82
N PHE A 972 -8.19 7.38 16.58
CA PHE A 972 -9.36 8.11 16.06
C PHE A 972 -9.73 7.54 14.69
N GLY A 973 -10.86 6.82 14.64
CA GLY A 973 -11.22 6.00 13.48
C GLY A 973 -11.86 6.74 12.32
N LEU A 974 -12.43 7.93 12.54
CA LEU A 974 -13.28 8.61 11.56
C LEU A 974 -12.57 8.85 10.21
N GLY A 975 -11.32 9.33 10.24
CA GLY A 975 -10.55 9.58 9.03
C GLY A 975 -10.28 8.29 8.24
N TYR A 976 -10.09 7.17 8.93
CA TYR A 976 -9.84 5.86 8.32
C TYR A 976 -11.13 5.21 7.78
N ILE A 977 -12.28 5.45 8.41
CA ILE A 977 -13.60 5.08 7.88
C ILE A 977 -13.89 5.84 6.59
N ILE A 978 -13.64 7.16 6.56
CA ILE A 978 -13.80 7.97 5.34
C ILE A 978 -12.86 7.50 4.24
N ASN A 979 -11.60 7.21 4.58
CA ASN A 979 -10.64 6.64 3.63
C ASN A 979 -11.14 5.30 3.06
N ASN A 980 -11.69 4.42 3.89
CA ASN A 980 -12.32 3.16 3.45
C ASN A 980 -13.54 3.40 2.54
N LEU A 981 -14.45 4.32 2.88
CA LEU A 981 -15.60 4.69 2.06
C LEU A 981 -15.18 5.18 0.66
N MET A 982 -14.04 5.87 0.58
CA MET A 982 -13.50 6.40 -0.66
C MET A 982 -12.57 5.42 -1.41
N GLY A 983 -12.29 4.23 -0.88
CA GLY A 983 -11.30 3.29 -1.44
C GLY A 983 -9.87 3.84 -1.47
N LYS A 984 -9.51 4.69 -0.50
CA LYS A 984 -8.25 5.43 -0.45
C LYS A 984 -7.34 4.88 0.65
N THR A 985 -6.18 4.39 0.27
CA THR A 985 -5.12 3.92 1.16
C THR A 985 -3.79 4.52 0.77
N ASN A 986 -3.00 4.90 1.75
CA ASN A 986 -1.71 5.53 1.54
C ASN A 986 -0.68 4.91 2.49
N THR A 987 0.48 4.53 1.96
CA THR A 987 1.58 3.92 2.71
C THR A 987 2.35 4.91 3.57
N ARG A 988 2.07 6.21 3.46
CA ARG A 988 2.70 7.30 4.23
C ARG A 988 1.92 7.74 5.47
N ASN A 989 0.68 7.29 5.61
CA ASN A 989 -0.16 7.62 6.76
C ASN A 989 0.36 6.94 8.04
N ASP A 990 -0.07 7.42 9.20
CA ASP A 990 0.31 6.85 10.50
C ASP A 990 -0.14 5.39 10.66
N PHE A 991 -1.21 4.99 9.96
CA PHE A 991 -1.66 3.61 9.90
C PHE A 991 -1.75 3.15 8.45
N ILE A 992 -1.41 1.89 8.23
CA ILE A 992 -1.44 1.21 6.94
C ILE A 992 -2.55 0.16 6.92
N ALA A 993 -3.16 -0.05 5.75
CA ALA A 993 -4.25 -1.00 5.56
C ALA A 993 -3.73 -2.33 5.02
N LEU A 994 -3.86 -3.40 5.79
CA LEU A 994 -3.50 -4.77 5.40
C LEU A 994 -4.74 -5.59 5.01
N SER A 995 -4.56 -6.48 4.06
CA SER A 995 -5.60 -7.38 3.54
C SER A 995 -5.03 -8.73 3.12
N ASP A 996 -5.88 -9.59 2.56
CA ASP A 996 -5.49 -10.91 2.06
C ASP A 996 -4.24 -10.86 1.18
N GLY A 997 -3.29 -11.77 1.41
CA GLY A 997 -2.06 -11.85 0.63
C GLY A 997 -2.31 -12.08 -0.86
N GLY A 998 -3.43 -12.72 -1.22
CA GLY A 998 -3.86 -12.97 -2.58
C GLY A 998 -4.25 -11.73 -3.37
N HIS A 999 -4.49 -10.58 -2.71
CA HIS A 999 -4.60 -9.30 -3.40
C HIS A 999 -3.25 -8.80 -3.94
N PHE A 1000 -2.15 -9.39 -3.48
CA PHE A 1000 -0.84 -9.24 -4.08
C PHE A 1000 -0.43 -10.57 -4.74
N ASP A 1001 0.14 -11.51 -3.99
CA ASP A 1001 0.61 -12.79 -4.53
C ASP A 1001 -0.22 -13.92 -3.93
N ASN A 1002 -1.14 -14.49 -4.71
CA ASN A 1002 -1.98 -15.59 -4.25
C ASN A 1002 -1.23 -16.92 -4.13
N MET A 1003 -0.05 -17.06 -4.74
CA MET A 1003 0.72 -18.31 -4.74
C MET A 1003 1.65 -18.44 -3.53
N GLY A 1004 2.01 -17.33 -2.90
CA GLY A 1004 3.06 -17.29 -1.87
C GLY A 1004 4.46 -17.55 -2.43
N LEU A 1005 4.64 -17.34 -3.74
CA LEU A 1005 5.87 -17.57 -4.49
C LEU A 1005 6.83 -16.38 -4.41
N TYR A 1006 6.31 -15.15 -4.43
CA TYR A 1006 7.08 -13.91 -4.55
C TYR A 1006 8.17 -13.79 -3.48
N GLU A 1007 7.82 -13.99 -2.22
CA GLU A 1007 8.75 -13.89 -1.10
C GLU A 1007 9.78 -15.04 -1.06
N MET A 1008 9.49 -16.18 -1.69
CA MET A 1008 10.43 -17.29 -1.81
C MET A 1008 11.45 -17.05 -2.93
N VAL A 1009 11.00 -16.47 -4.05
CA VAL A 1009 11.89 -16.02 -5.14
C VAL A 1009 12.79 -14.89 -4.64
N ARG A 1010 12.26 -13.96 -3.83
CA ARG A 1010 13.05 -12.90 -3.18
C ARG A 1010 14.22 -13.46 -2.34
N ARG A 1011 14.02 -14.61 -1.69
CA ARG A 1011 15.03 -15.31 -0.87
C ARG A 1011 15.94 -16.24 -1.68
N ARG A 1012 15.78 -16.26 -3.01
CA ARG A 1012 16.55 -17.09 -3.95
C ARG A 1012 16.55 -18.58 -3.59
N CYS A 1013 15.40 -19.12 -3.21
CA CYS A 1013 15.28 -20.54 -2.87
C CYS A 1013 15.70 -21.46 -4.04
N ALA A 1014 16.51 -22.47 -3.76
CA ALA A 1014 16.99 -23.44 -4.76
C ALA A 1014 15.86 -24.36 -5.25
N PHE A 1015 14.91 -24.70 -4.37
CA PHE A 1015 13.75 -25.52 -4.73
C PHE A 1015 12.49 -24.98 -4.07
N ILE A 1016 11.47 -24.67 -4.88
CA ILE A 1016 10.18 -24.16 -4.42
C ILE A 1016 9.06 -25.12 -4.85
N VAL A 1017 8.26 -25.57 -3.89
CA VAL A 1017 7.00 -26.29 -4.16
C VAL A 1017 5.84 -25.31 -3.98
N VAL A 1018 5.11 -25.02 -5.06
CA VAL A 1018 3.88 -24.21 -5.01
C VAL A 1018 2.69 -25.14 -5.12
N CYS A 1019 1.80 -25.09 -4.14
CA CYS A 1019 0.54 -25.83 -4.15
C CYS A 1019 -0.61 -24.85 -4.41
N ASP A 1020 -1.07 -24.82 -5.65
CA ASP A 1020 -2.16 -23.97 -6.12
C ASP A 1020 -3.52 -24.68 -6.00
N ALA A 1021 -4.32 -24.19 -5.06
CA ALA A 1021 -5.71 -24.55 -4.85
C ALA A 1021 -6.67 -23.34 -5.03
N GLU A 1022 -6.26 -22.34 -5.82
CA GLU A 1022 -7.09 -21.23 -6.25
C GLU A 1022 -8.29 -21.69 -7.11
N GLN A 1023 -9.36 -20.91 -7.07
CA GLN A 1023 -10.52 -21.10 -7.94
C GLN A 1023 -10.14 -20.60 -9.33
N ASP A 1024 -10.07 -21.51 -10.29
CA ASP A 1024 -9.69 -21.20 -11.66
C ASP A 1024 -10.49 -22.10 -12.61
N ASP A 1025 -11.79 -21.83 -12.71
CA ASP A 1025 -12.74 -22.63 -13.52
C ASP A 1025 -12.33 -22.70 -15.00
N GLN A 1026 -11.61 -21.67 -15.47
CA GLN A 1026 -11.11 -21.54 -16.83
C GLN A 1026 -9.72 -22.15 -17.04
N PHE A 1027 -9.05 -22.60 -15.97
CA PHE A 1027 -7.67 -23.11 -16.01
C PHE A 1027 -6.70 -22.12 -16.68
N SER A 1028 -6.95 -20.83 -16.46
CA SER A 1028 -6.13 -19.74 -17.00
C SER A 1028 -4.75 -19.65 -16.33
N CYS A 1029 -4.61 -20.24 -15.14
CA CYS A 1029 -3.43 -20.15 -14.30
C CYS A 1029 -3.02 -18.69 -14.03
N GLU A 1030 -3.99 -17.79 -13.85
CA GLU A 1030 -3.76 -16.35 -13.69
C GLU A 1030 -2.86 -16.05 -12.47
N GLY A 1031 -3.07 -16.73 -11.34
CA GLY A 1031 -2.32 -16.51 -10.11
C GLY A 1031 -0.81 -16.73 -10.28
N ILE A 1032 -0.40 -17.85 -10.88
CA ILE A 1032 1.01 -18.13 -11.16
C ILE A 1032 1.57 -17.20 -12.26
N ALA A 1033 0.80 -16.89 -13.30
CA ALA A 1033 1.22 -15.96 -14.35
C ALA A 1033 1.51 -14.55 -13.80
N ASN A 1034 0.66 -14.06 -12.90
CA ASN A 1034 0.83 -12.79 -12.21
C ASN A 1034 2.06 -12.81 -11.30
N ALA A 1035 2.29 -13.90 -10.55
CA ALA A 1035 3.49 -14.05 -9.71
C ALA A 1035 4.78 -14.05 -10.54
N ILE A 1036 4.84 -14.78 -11.66
CA ILE A 1036 5.99 -14.80 -12.58
C ILE A 1036 6.28 -13.39 -13.12
N ARG A 1037 5.26 -12.67 -13.60
CA ARG A 1037 5.42 -11.32 -14.14
C ARG A 1037 6.00 -10.36 -13.10
N ARG A 1038 5.57 -10.46 -11.83
CA ARG A 1038 6.08 -9.62 -10.75
C ARG A 1038 7.50 -9.98 -10.34
N CYS A 1039 7.83 -11.27 -10.25
CA CYS A 1039 9.19 -11.73 -10.00
C CYS A 1039 10.17 -11.21 -11.07
N ARG A 1040 9.76 -11.22 -12.34
CA ARG A 1040 10.53 -10.64 -13.44
C ARG A 1040 10.75 -9.14 -13.27
N ILE A 1041 9.68 -8.37 -13.02
CA ILE A 1041 9.77 -6.90 -12.96
C ILE A 1041 10.55 -6.45 -11.72
N ASP A 1042 10.31 -7.07 -10.56
CA ASP A 1042 10.82 -6.57 -9.28
C ASP A 1042 12.19 -7.16 -8.91
N PHE A 1043 12.45 -8.42 -9.27
CA PHE A 1043 13.68 -9.13 -8.90
C PHE A 1043 14.57 -9.47 -10.09
N GLY A 1044 14.12 -9.25 -11.32
CA GLY A 1044 14.82 -9.72 -12.52
C GLY A 1044 14.90 -11.25 -12.60
N ALA A 1045 14.04 -11.97 -11.87
CA ALA A 1045 14.03 -13.42 -11.86
C ALA A 1045 13.08 -13.95 -12.95
N GLU A 1046 13.61 -14.78 -13.85
CA GLU A 1046 12.83 -15.43 -14.90
C GLU A 1046 12.42 -16.84 -14.47
N ILE A 1047 11.15 -17.18 -14.69
CA ILE A 1047 10.60 -18.50 -14.38
C ILE A 1047 10.07 -19.09 -15.66
N ASP A 1048 10.66 -20.21 -16.08
CA ASP A 1048 10.26 -20.98 -17.26
C ASP A 1048 9.59 -22.28 -16.82
N ILE A 1049 8.29 -22.42 -17.13
CA ILE A 1049 7.47 -23.56 -16.75
C ILE A 1049 6.41 -23.85 -17.83
N ASN A 1050 6.28 -25.11 -18.21
CA ASN A 1050 5.28 -25.55 -19.18
C ASN A 1050 3.99 -25.98 -18.47
N LEU A 1051 2.94 -25.17 -18.57
CA LEU A 1051 1.63 -25.45 -17.97
C LEU A 1051 0.61 -26.04 -18.96
N LEU A 1052 0.97 -26.22 -20.24
CA LEU A 1052 0.05 -26.75 -21.26
C LEU A 1052 -0.60 -28.09 -20.87
N PRO A 1053 0.10 -29.05 -20.24
CA PRO A 1053 -0.53 -30.30 -19.79
C PRO A 1053 -1.63 -30.11 -18.72
N ILE A 1054 -1.59 -28.98 -17.99
CA ILE A 1054 -2.59 -28.65 -16.98
C ILE A 1054 -3.74 -27.85 -17.61
N THR A 1055 -3.43 -26.89 -18.49
CA THR A 1055 -4.42 -25.97 -19.08
C THR A 1055 -5.16 -26.53 -20.29
N ASN A 1056 -4.53 -27.39 -21.09
CA ASN A 1056 -5.15 -28.01 -22.26
C ASN A 1056 -5.99 -29.22 -21.83
N ARG A 1057 -7.29 -28.99 -21.65
CA ARG A 1057 -8.23 -29.97 -21.08
C ARG A 1057 -8.90 -30.83 -22.14
N THR A 1058 -9.00 -32.13 -21.90
CA THR A 1058 -9.91 -33.01 -22.63
C THR A 1058 -11.33 -32.83 -22.11
N ASP A 1059 -12.30 -32.75 -23.02
CA ASP A 1059 -13.73 -32.49 -22.76
C ASP A 1059 -14.00 -31.23 -21.91
N GLY A 1060 -13.04 -30.28 -21.89
CA GLY A 1060 -13.11 -29.07 -21.09
C GLY A 1060 -13.06 -29.30 -19.56
N ARG A 1061 -12.73 -30.51 -19.09
CA ARG A 1061 -12.79 -30.88 -17.67
C ARG A 1061 -11.50 -31.49 -17.13
N PHE A 1062 -10.92 -32.45 -17.84
CA PHE A 1062 -9.80 -33.23 -17.33
C PHE A 1062 -8.48 -32.66 -17.86
N SER A 1063 -7.53 -32.45 -16.94
CA SER A 1063 -6.15 -32.09 -17.29
C SER A 1063 -5.37 -33.35 -17.68
N ALA A 1064 -4.32 -33.20 -18.48
CA ALA A 1064 -3.39 -34.29 -18.78
C ALA A 1064 -2.39 -34.55 -17.64
N ALA A 1065 -2.07 -33.51 -16.86
CA ALA A 1065 -1.23 -33.60 -15.67
C ALA A 1065 -1.80 -32.74 -14.52
N ASN A 1066 -1.35 -33.02 -13.29
CA ASN A 1066 -1.72 -32.26 -12.09
C ASN A 1066 -0.57 -31.45 -11.50
N TYR A 1067 0.64 -31.59 -12.05
CA TYR A 1067 1.82 -30.85 -11.64
C TYR A 1067 2.74 -30.60 -12.84
N SER A 1068 3.64 -29.64 -12.69
CA SER A 1068 4.66 -29.31 -13.67
C SER A 1068 5.94 -28.85 -12.99
N LEU A 1069 7.09 -29.17 -13.58
CA LEU A 1069 8.41 -28.78 -13.11
C LEU A 1069 8.97 -27.68 -14.01
N GLY A 1070 9.41 -26.58 -13.42
CA GLY A 1070 10.01 -25.43 -14.09
C GLY A 1070 11.39 -25.06 -13.56
N ASN A 1071 12.05 -24.15 -14.26
CA ASN A 1071 13.35 -23.60 -13.91
C ASN A 1071 13.22 -22.13 -13.51
N ILE A 1072 14.02 -21.72 -12.52
CA ILE A 1072 14.13 -20.32 -12.09
C ILE A 1072 15.55 -19.84 -12.38
N SER A 1073 15.66 -18.75 -13.12
CA SER A 1073 16.90 -18.02 -13.38
C SER A 1073 16.90 -16.76 -12.55
N TYR A 1074 17.64 -16.75 -11.44
CA TYR A 1074 17.79 -15.56 -10.61
C TYR A 1074 18.68 -14.51 -11.27
N ALA A 1075 18.41 -13.24 -10.99
CA ALA A 1075 19.17 -12.14 -11.58
C ALA A 1075 20.68 -12.26 -11.26
N GLY A 1076 21.48 -12.25 -12.33
CA GLY A 1076 22.93 -12.35 -12.26
C GLY A 1076 23.50 -13.77 -12.38
N ASP A 1077 22.66 -14.80 -12.54
CA ASP A 1077 23.10 -16.18 -12.77
C ASP A 1077 23.23 -16.47 -14.27
N LYS A 1078 24.29 -17.19 -14.67
CA LYS A 1078 24.53 -17.56 -16.08
C LYS A 1078 23.62 -18.71 -16.55
N LYS A 1079 23.09 -19.50 -15.62
CA LYS A 1079 22.22 -20.65 -15.87
C LYS A 1079 21.11 -20.67 -14.81
N PRO A 1080 19.97 -21.34 -15.07
CA PRO A 1080 18.95 -21.53 -14.06
C PRO A 1080 19.50 -22.31 -12.86
N THR A 1081 19.44 -21.71 -11.69
CA THR A 1081 19.94 -22.27 -10.42
C THR A 1081 18.79 -22.74 -9.52
N GLY A 1082 17.57 -22.22 -9.72
CA GLY A 1082 16.39 -22.62 -8.97
C GLY A 1082 15.47 -23.57 -9.74
N LYS A 1083 14.68 -24.35 -8.99
CA LYS A 1083 13.63 -25.24 -9.50
C LYS A 1083 12.28 -24.88 -8.89
N LEU A 1084 11.22 -24.99 -9.70
CA LEU A 1084 9.84 -24.76 -9.28
C LEU A 1084 9.01 -26.01 -9.56
N LEU A 1085 8.50 -26.67 -8.52
CA LEU A 1085 7.46 -27.69 -8.65
C LEU A 1085 6.10 -27.03 -8.42
N TYR A 1086 5.29 -26.92 -9.46
CA TYR A 1086 3.95 -26.39 -9.41
C TYR A 1086 2.93 -27.52 -9.35
N ILE A 1087 2.15 -27.60 -8.27
CA ILE A 1087 1.06 -28.56 -8.06
C ILE A 1087 -0.25 -27.80 -8.19
N LYS A 1088 -1.13 -28.22 -9.10
CA LYS A 1088 -2.46 -27.62 -9.30
C LYS A 1088 -3.55 -28.53 -8.76
N SER A 1089 -4.56 -27.96 -8.11
CA SER A 1089 -5.81 -28.65 -7.84
C SER A 1089 -6.58 -28.89 -9.15
N SER A 1090 -6.24 -29.97 -9.84
CA SER A 1090 -6.87 -30.42 -11.09
C SER A 1090 -7.21 -31.90 -11.02
N ILE A 1091 -8.07 -32.35 -11.94
CA ILE A 1091 -8.49 -33.75 -12.05
C ILE A 1091 -8.02 -34.31 -13.38
N ILE A 1092 -7.55 -35.56 -13.37
CA ILE A 1092 -7.14 -36.33 -14.55
C ILE A 1092 -8.19 -37.39 -14.86
N ASP A 1093 -8.30 -37.80 -16.11
CA ASP A 1093 -9.31 -38.78 -16.57
C ASP A 1093 -9.11 -40.17 -15.93
N LYS A 1094 -7.85 -40.61 -15.80
CA LYS A 1094 -7.48 -41.94 -15.27
C LYS A 1094 -6.56 -41.82 -14.06
N GLY A 1095 -6.76 -42.68 -13.05
CA GLY A 1095 -5.88 -42.80 -11.90
C GLY A 1095 -6.37 -42.15 -10.60
N LEU A 1096 -7.46 -41.37 -10.65
CA LEU A 1096 -8.06 -40.80 -9.44
C LEU A 1096 -8.61 -41.90 -8.51
N PRO A 1097 -8.50 -41.72 -7.17
CA PRO A 1097 -9.22 -42.52 -6.20
C PRO A 1097 -10.74 -42.56 -6.51
N ILE A 1098 -11.36 -43.73 -6.27
CA ILE A 1098 -12.76 -44.00 -6.67
C ILE A 1098 -13.74 -43.03 -5.99
N ASP A 1099 -13.52 -42.74 -4.71
CA ASP A 1099 -14.31 -41.78 -3.92
C ASP A 1099 -14.22 -40.35 -4.48
N VAL A 1100 -13.01 -39.88 -4.80
CA VAL A 1100 -12.81 -38.56 -5.42
C VAL A 1100 -13.43 -38.50 -6.82
N ARG A 1101 -13.36 -39.59 -7.59
CA ARG A 1101 -13.97 -39.68 -8.92
C ARG A 1101 -15.50 -39.62 -8.84
N GLU A 1102 -16.12 -40.34 -7.91
CA GLU A 1102 -17.57 -40.29 -7.68
C GLU A 1102 -18.01 -38.87 -7.30
N TYR A 1103 -17.33 -38.23 -6.34
CA TYR A 1103 -17.60 -36.86 -5.95
C TYR A 1103 -17.51 -35.89 -7.13
N ALA A 1104 -16.46 -36.03 -7.95
CA ALA A 1104 -16.30 -35.23 -9.16
C ALA A 1104 -17.45 -35.47 -10.15
N MET A 1105 -17.88 -36.71 -10.38
CA MET A 1105 -19.01 -36.99 -11.28
C MET A 1105 -20.31 -36.32 -10.81
N LYS A 1106 -20.55 -36.31 -9.49
CA LYS A 1106 -21.70 -35.66 -8.86
C LYS A 1106 -21.61 -34.14 -8.83
N ASN A 1107 -20.42 -33.57 -8.67
CA ASN A 1107 -20.17 -32.13 -8.53
C ASN A 1107 -19.35 -31.59 -9.72
N LYS A 1108 -20.03 -31.01 -10.72
CA LYS A 1108 -19.39 -30.54 -11.96
C LYS A 1108 -18.34 -29.44 -11.76
N THR A 1109 -18.49 -28.61 -10.73
CA THR A 1109 -17.56 -27.52 -10.41
C THR A 1109 -16.34 -27.99 -9.63
N PHE A 1110 -16.28 -29.23 -9.13
CA PHE A 1110 -15.09 -29.75 -8.45
C PHE A 1110 -13.93 -29.95 -9.46
N PRO A 1111 -12.69 -29.53 -9.15
CA PRO A 1111 -12.17 -29.01 -7.87
C PRO A 1111 -12.08 -27.46 -7.75
N HIS A 1112 -12.91 -26.72 -8.48
CA HIS A 1112 -12.93 -25.25 -8.50
C HIS A 1112 -14.23 -24.65 -7.94
N GLN A 1113 -14.87 -25.32 -6.98
CA GLN A 1113 -16.03 -24.74 -6.28
C GLN A 1113 -15.70 -23.36 -5.68
N SER A 1114 -16.68 -22.45 -5.68
CA SER A 1114 -16.48 -21.03 -5.36
C SER A 1114 -15.71 -20.81 -4.05
N THR A 1115 -14.75 -19.88 -4.06
CA THR A 1115 -14.04 -19.45 -2.84
C THR A 1115 -14.97 -18.75 -1.84
N GLY A 1116 -16.15 -18.28 -2.28
CA GLY A 1116 -17.19 -17.76 -1.39
C GLY A 1116 -17.85 -18.83 -0.52
N ASP A 1117 -17.75 -20.11 -0.89
CA ASP A 1117 -18.21 -21.22 -0.07
C ASP A 1117 -17.21 -21.51 1.06
N GLN A 1118 -17.64 -21.22 2.28
CA GLN A 1118 -16.87 -21.44 3.51
C GLN A 1118 -17.49 -22.55 4.39
N PHE A 1119 -18.48 -23.28 3.87
CA PHE A 1119 -19.33 -24.20 4.63
C PHE A 1119 -19.22 -25.63 4.08
N PHE A 1120 -18.02 -26.23 4.17
CA PHE A 1120 -17.81 -27.57 3.62
C PHE A 1120 -18.55 -28.64 4.42
N ASN A 1121 -19.18 -29.57 3.70
CA ASN A 1121 -19.64 -30.83 4.28
C ASN A 1121 -18.48 -31.86 4.31
N GLU A 1122 -18.72 -33.01 4.95
CA GLU A 1122 -17.69 -34.04 5.13
C GLU A 1122 -17.21 -34.63 3.79
N GLU A 1123 -18.13 -34.92 2.87
CA GLU A 1123 -17.85 -35.48 1.53
C GLU A 1123 -16.92 -34.56 0.72
N GLN A 1124 -17.19 -33.26 0.73
CA GLN A 1124 -16.39 -32.22 0.08
C GLN A 1124 -15.01 -32.10 0.74
N PHE A 1125 -14.95 -32.05 2.07
CA PHE A 1125 -13.70 -31.95 2.81
C PHE A 1125 -12.77 -33.13 2.50
N GLU A 1126 -13.28 -34.36 2.59
CA GLU A 1126 -12.49 -35.56 2.34
C GLU A 1126 -12.05 -35.67 0.87
N SER A 1127 -12.88 -35.24 -0.08
CA SER A 1127 -12.54 -35.25 -1.51
C SER A 1127 -11.38 -34.31 -1.84
N TYR A 1128 -11.37 -33.07 -1.32
CA TYR A 1128 -10.23 -32.15 -1.51
C TYR A 1128 -8.96 -32.65 -0.82
N ARG A 1129 -9.08 -33.14 0.43
CA ARG A 1129 -7.95 -33.70 1.17
C ARG A 1129 -7.34 -34.88 0.43
N LYS A 1130 -8.17 -35.81 -0.05
CA LYS A 1130 -7.71 -37.00 -0.77
C LYS A 1130 -7.11 -36.64 -2.14
N LEU A 1131 -7.67 -35.66 -2.85
CA LEU A 1131 -7.11 -35.16 -4.09
C LEU A 1131 -5.70 -34.57 -3.89
N GLY A 1132 -5.52 -33.71 -2.89
CA GLY A 1132 -4.20 -33.13 -2.57
C GLY A 1132 -3.16 -34.20 -2.18
N PHE A 1133 -3.57 -35.19 -1.38
CA PHE A 1133 -2.73 -36.34 -1.03
C PHE A 1133 -2.29 -37.14 -2.26
N TYR A 1134 -3.24 -37.43 -3.15
CA TYR A 1134 -3.00 -38.19 -4.38
C TYR A 1134 -1.99 -37.45 -5.27
N ILE A 1135 -2.24 -36.17 -5.59
CA ILE A 1135 -1.38 -35.40 -6.50
C ILE A 1135 0.04 -35.25 -5.93
N ALA A 1136 0.16 -34.93 -4.64
CA ALA A 1136 1.47 -34.82 -4.00
C ALA A 1136 2.23 -36.14 -4.02
N SER A 1137 1.55 -37.27 -3.78
CA SER A 1137 2.20 -38.58 -3.86
C SER A 1137 2.70 -38.85 -5.28
N CYS A 1138 1.85 -38.67 -6.29
CA CYS A 1138 2.24 -38.84 -7.69
C CYS A 1138 3.38 -37.91 -8.13
N ALA A 1139 3.45 -36.68 -7.60
CA ALA A 1139 4.52 -35.74 -7.92
C ALA A 1139 5.86 -36.19 -7.33
N PHE A 1140 5.86 -36.73 -6.11
CA PHE A 1140 7.10 -37.17 -5.44
C PHE A 1140 7.47 -38.64 -5.71
N ASP A 1141 6.62 -39.39 -6.42
CA ASP A 1141 6.96 -40.67 -7.05
C ASP A 1141 7.61 -40.50 -8.45
N ASP A 1142 7.52 -39.31 -9.05
CA ASP A 1142 8.12 -39.01 -10.36
C ASP A 1142 9.65 -38.86 -10.24
N ASN A 1143 10.38 -39.67 -11.00
CA ASN A 1143 11.84 -39.67 -11.04
C ASN A 1143 12.44 -38.30 -11.39
N GLU A 1144 11.82 -37.50 -12.27
CA GLU A 1144 12.34 -36.18 -12.63
C GLU A 1144 12.19 -35.19 -11.47
N VAL A 1145 11.08 -35.26 -10.75
CA VAL A 1145 10.84 -34.44 -9.55
C VAL A 1145 11.77 -34.88 -8.42
N VAL A 1146 11.92 -36.18 -8.16
CA VAL A 1146 12.85 -36.72 -7.16
C VAL A 1146 14.28 -36.33 -7.48
N LYS A 1147 14.68 -36.40 -8.75
CA LYS A 1147 16.00 -35.96 -9.20
C LYS A 1147 16.16 -34.47 -9.01
N ALA A 1148 15.20 -33.63 -9.41
CA ALA A 1148 15.25 -32.19 -9.19
C ALA A 1148 15.29 -31.81 -7.70
N PHE A 1149 14.58 -32.56 -6.86
CA PHE A 1149 14.59 -32.38 -5.41
C PHE A 1149 15.93 -32.81 -4.79
N ASN A 1150 16.64 -33.79 -5.38
CA ASN A 1150 17.93 -34.30 -4.91
C ASN A 1150 19.18 -33.74 -5.63
N LEU A 1151 19.02 -33.00 -6.73
CA LEU A 1151 20.08 -32.41 -7.55
C LEU A 1151 20.93 -31.35 -6.80
N SER A 1152 20.57 -31.03 -5.55
CA SER A 1152 21.32 -30.17 -4.60
C SER A 1152 22.24 -30.94 -3.63
N GLY A 1153 22.57 -32.21 -3.88
CA GLY A 1153 23.61 -32.92 -3.11
C GLY A 1153 23.25 -33.31 -1.67
N ARG A 1154 21.99 -33.16 -1.24
CA ARG A 1154 21.51 -33.78 0.01
C ARG A 1154 21.18 -35.24 -0.25
N SER A 1155 22.11 -36.14 0.05
CA SER A 1155 21.86 -37.59 0.08
C SER A 1155 20.52 -37.85 0.77
N ALA A 1156 19.66 -38.66 0.13
CA ALA A 1156 18.43 -39.15 0.72
C ALA A 1156 18.71 -39.64 2.15
N LEU A 1157 18.31 -38.84 3.15
CA LEU A 1157 18.36 -39.24 4.54
C LEU A 1157 17.20 -40.21 4.74
N SER A 1158 17.37 -41.45 4.30
CA SER A 1158 16.60 -42.54 4.86
C SER A 1158 17.08 -42.72 6.30
N PRO A 1159 16.17 -42.81 7.28
CA PRO A 1159 16.58 -43.33 8.57
C PRO A 1159 17.06 -44.76 8.32
N LYS A 1160 18.35 -45.04 8.56
CA LYS A 1160 18.75 -46.42 8.85
C LYS A 1160 17.83 -46.86 9.97
N THR A 1161 17.06 -47.91 9.72
CA THR A 1161 16.23 -48.62 10.69
C THR A 1161 16.98 -48.73 12.00
N THR A 1162 16.67 -47.85 12.95
CA THR A 1162 17.17 -47.96 14.31
C THR A 1162 16.42 -49.11 14.95
N ASP A 1163 17.13 -50.17 15.26
CA ASP A 1163 16.69 -51.21 16.19
C ASP A 1163 16.02 -50.56 17.41
N SER A 1164 14.90 -51.16 17.81
CA SER A 1164 14.01 -50.77 18.91
C SER A 1164 14.70 -50.60 20.27
N THR A 1165 15.98 -50.96 20.39
CA THR A 1165 16.81 -50.87 21.60
C THR A 1165 17.26 -49.43 21.94
N GLY A 1166 17.43 -48.55 20.96
CA GLY A 1166 17.89 -47.17 21.19
C GLY A 1166 16.83 -46.25 21.84
N LEU A 1167 15.56 -46.43 21.46
CA LEU A 1167 14.45 -45.66 22.00
C LEU A 1167 14.15 -46.01 23.46
N VAL A 1168 14.30 -47.30 23.81
CA VAL A 1168 14.14 -47.83 25.16
C VAL A 1168 15.19 -47.23 26.12
N SER A 1169 16.44 -47.11 25.67
CA SER A 1169 17.52 -46.46 26.43
C SER A 1169 17.24 -44.99 26.75
N LEU A 1170 16.75 -44.21 25.78
CA LEU A 1170 16.47 -42.78 25.97
C LEU A 1170 15.22 -42.54 26.86
N VAL A 1171 14.20 -43.39 26.74
CA VAL A 1171 13.00 -43.36 27.59
C VAL A 1171 13.34 -43.77 29.02
N LEU A 1172 14.14 -44.82 29.22
CA LEU A 1172 14.66 -45.21 30.55
C LEU A 1172 15.55 -44.13 31.17
N THR A 1173 16.38 -43.45 30.38
CA THR A 1173 17.25 -42.37 30.88
C THR A 1173 16.46 -41.11 31.27
N ARG A 1174 15.37 -40.81 30.56
CA ARG A 1174 14.47 -39.69 30.91
C ARG A 1174 13.52 -40.01 32.07
N LEU A 1175 13.08 -41.26 32.20
CA LEU A 1175 12.27 -41.73 33.34
C LEU A 1175 13.12 -41.78 34.62
N THR A 1176 14.36 -42.26 34.55
CA THR A 1176 15.27 -42.29 35.72
C THR A 1176 15.68 -40.89 36.18
N LYS A 1177 15.89 -39.93 35.26
CA LYS A 1177 16.13 -38.52 35.62
C LYS A 1177 14.92 -37.82 36.26
N ARG A 1178 13.69 -38.23 35.92
CA ARG A 1178 12.46 -37.68 36.53
C ARG A 1178 12.09 -38.37 37.85
N ALA A 1179 12.56 -39.60 38.08
CA ALA A 1179 12.22 -40.40 39.25
C ALA A 1179 13.29 -40.40 40.36
N GLY A 1180 14.45 -39.74 40.17
CA GLY A 1180 15.44 -39.55 41.23
C GLY A 1180 16.23 -40.80 41.65
N PHE A 1181 16.23 -41.88 40.85
CA PHE A 1181 17.00 -43.09 41.15
C PHE A 1181 18.36 -43.09 40.44
N ALA A 1182 19.43 -43.29 41.22
CA ALA A 1182 20.77 -43.52 40.72
C ALA A 1182 20.91 -44.99 40.29
N VAL A 1183 21.02 -45.26 38.98
CA VAL A 1183 21.29 -46.61 38.46
C VAL A 1183 22.81 -46.81 38.36
N LYS A 1184 23.34 -47.69 39.21
CA LYS A 1184 24.72 -48.19 39.15
C LYS A 1184 24.85 -49.09 37.92
N ARG A 1185 25.69 -48.73 36.95
CA ARG A 1185 26.04 -49.60 35.80
C ARG A 1185 26.78 -50.84 36.32
N SER A 1186 26.17 -52.02 36.24
CA SER A 1186 26.92 -53.29 36.23
C SER A 1186 27.19 -53.70 34.79
N THR A 1187 28.46 -53.95 34.49
CA THR A 1187 28.94 -54.56 33.25
C THR A 1187 28.57 -56.04 33.21
N GLY A 1188 27.91 -56.51 32.14
CA GLY A 1188 27.81 -57.94 31.85
C GLY A 1188 26.67 -58.35 30.92
N LYS A 1189 27.05 -58.64 29.67
CA LYS A 1189 26.37 -59.37 28.57
C LYS A 1189 24.93 -59.03 28.20
#